data_AF-A0A7Z8YQJ4-F1
#
_entry.id   AF-A0A7Z8YQJ4-F1
#
_cell.length_a   1.000
_cell.length_b   1.000
_cell.length_c   1.000
_cell.angle_alpha   90.00
_cell.angle_beta   90.00
_cell.angle_gamma   90.00
#
_symmetry.space_group_name_H-M   'P 1'
#
loop_
_entity.id
_entity.type
_entity.pdbx_description
1 polymer ?
#
loop_
_entity_poly.entity_id
_entity_poly.type
_entity_poly.pdbx_seq_one_letter_code
_entity_poly.pdbx_strand_id
1 'polypeptide(L)'
;MKRIFLLATFLMSFLYVKADEGMWLLTMIKRLKGQDLQKKGLKLTPEEIYSVNQSSLKDAIVQFGRGCTGEIVSREGLLFTNHHCGYGNIAALSTPEKDHLTNGFWAMNKKEEIPAKGLHVRFLVRMGDATERINAKLHNGMSEKERKAIIDAEFKAIEIENAENGKYAVVVKDFFNGNEFYYFVYQDFKDVRLVGTPPNALGKYGGDTDNWEWPRHTADFAVFRVYTDANGNPAEYSPNNIPMKPKHHLPISLKSYKPGDFTMIMGYPGRTNRYLTSYGISQLVDRDYPGWVEASKTAMDVMKKYMDRDLATKLNYASQYASVANYWKNRQGTIESVKKNGTIQDKEKVEQHFQAWANQKQNKEMYGEVLSNIKNYYFQTSDRSIERNYAAQLSRNARYLSYANTLGTLFNQYMAENSATKKANMKKTLTERIHTMYEKFNPQLEQEMLQVMVQLYRDKVRNSAAATAFQTINPQLLGEVARNSIFANQQSVMNFLNQPNQKKLSQDPLYKIAYKFAENAPALNKKLAENDEAFAKNNRLFFDGLRKANTDKTYYPDASSTMRITFGNVDVLPIRNDREYHGVKEKDNYITTIDAMVAKHKPGNEEFELPQRFLDMARAKDFGQYADENGNLPINFLSDNDITGGNSGSPIMNGKGELMGLAFDGNSEALSGDIVFEEKWQKTINVDSRFVLWIIDKYAGAGHLLNEMTIVK
;
A
#
# COMPACT_ATOMS: atom_id res chain seq x y z
N MET A 1 -28.05 -28.20 -43.53
CA MET A 1 -28.26 -28.10 -42.06
C MET A 1 -27.10 -28.60 -41.22
N LYS A 2 -26.48 -29.78 -41.48
CA LYS A 2 -25.32 -30.28 -40.70
C LYS A 2 -24.06 -29.40 -40.73
N ARG A 3 -23.83 -28.59 -41.79
CA ARG A 3 -22.69 -27.66 -41.88
C ARG A 3 -22.89 -26.32 -41.16
N ILE A 4 -24.14 -25.92 -40.91
CA ILE A 4 -24.46 -24.69 -40.15
C ILE A 4 -24.41 -24.97 -38.63
N PHE A 5 -24.76 -26.19 -38.22
CA PHE A 5 -24.64 -26.60 -36.82
C PHE A 5 -23.18 -26.73 -36.34
N LEU A 6 -22.25 -27.09 -37.24
CA LEU A 6 -20.81 -27.13 -36.96
C LEU A 6 -20.15 -25.75 -36.89
N LEU A 7 -20.70 -24.74 -37.59
CA LEU A 7 -20.26 -23.35 -37.45
C LEU A 7 -20.80 -22.73 -36.15
N ALA A 8 -22.01 -23.12 -35.73
CA ALA A 8 -22.63 -22.66 -34.48
C ALA A 8 -21.98 -23.25 -33.22
N THR A 9 -21.46 -24.49 -33.26
CA THR A 9 -20.65 -25.04 -32.16
C THR A 9 -19.22 -24.52 -32.15
N PHE A 10 -18.65 -24.09 -33.29
CA PHE A 10 -17.32 -23.46 -33.34
C PHE A 10 -17.33 -21.99 -32.87
N LEU A 11 -18.49 -21.31 -32.93
CA LEU A 11 -18.68 -19.96 -32.38
C LEU A 11 -19.09 -19.95 -30.88
N MET A 12 -19.39 -21.11 -30.29
CA MET A 12 -19.65 -21.25 -28.84
C MET A 12 -18.43 -21.65 -28.02
N SER A 13 -17.27 -21.90 -28.63
CA SER A 13 -16.00 -21.83 -27.91
C SER A 13 -15.57 -20.38 -27.76
N PHE A 14 -16.36 -19.59 -27.03
CA PHE A 14 -15.80 -18.44 -26.36
C PHE A 14 -14.73 -19.00 -25.43
N LEU A 15 -13.48 -18.78 -25.81
CA LEU A 15 -12.35 -18.92 -24.90
C LEU A 15 -12.71 -18.05 -23.70
N TYR A 16 -13.08 -18.68 -22.59
CA TYR A 16 -12.99 -18.02 -21.29
C TYR A 16 -11.52 -17.69 -21.12
N VAL A 17 -11.14 -16.47 -21.50
CA VAL A 17 -9.88 -15.89 -21.09
C VAL A 17 -10.03 -15.74 -19.58
N LYS A 18 -9.48 -16.72 -18.85
CA LYS A 18 -9.34 -16.59 -17.41
C LYS A 18 -8.42 -15.40 -17.14
N ALA A 19 -8.88 -14.51 -16.27
CA ALA A 19 -8.03 -13.48 -15.67
C ALA A 19 -6.81 -14.17 -15.03
N ASP A 20 -5.64 -13.59 -15.22
CA ASP A 20 -4.40 -14.17 -14.72
C ASP A 20 -4.10 -13.64 -13.32
N GLU A 21 -4.72 -14.30 -12.33
CA GLU A 21 -4.40 -14.08 -10.92
C GLU A 21 -2.87 -14.15 -10.70
N GLY A 22 -2.35 -13.19 -9.94
CA GLY A 22 -1.05 -13.29 -9.30
C GLY A 22 -0.07 -12.16 -9.54
N MET A 23 0.79 -12.00 -8.53
CA MET A 23 1.88 -11.02 -8.49
C MET A 23 3.22 -11.76 -8.54
N TRP A 24 3.70 -11.99 -9.76
CA TRP A 24 4.80 -12.90 -10.08
C TRP A 24 6.16 -12.26 -9.88
N LEU A 25 7.12 -13.02 -9.32
CA LEU A 25 8.52 -12.63 -9.38
C LEU A 25 9.01 -12.69 -10.84
N LEU A 26 9.87 -11.76 -11.24
CA LEU A 26 10.30 -11.66 -12.64
C LEU A 26 11.06 -12.91 -13.11
N THR A 27 11.82 -13.54 -12.22
CA THR A 27 12.50 -14.81 -12.50
C THR A 27 11.54 -16.00 -12.69
N MET A 28 10.29 -15.88 -12.23
CA MET A 28 9.27 -16.91 -12.37
C MET A 28 8.51 -16.82 -13.69
N ILE A 29 8.70 -15.78 -14.51
CA ILE A 29 8.01 -15.64 -15.80
C ILE A 29 8.28 -16.86 -16.70
N LYS A 30 9.53 -17.36 -16.72
CA LYS A 30 9.89 -18.59 -17.44
C LYS A 30 9.24 -19.87 -16.88
N ARG A 31 8.77 -19.82 -15.62
CA ARG A 31 8.14 -20.93 -14.89
C ARG A 31 6.61 -20.92 -15.00
N LEU A 32 5.99 -19.93 -15.67
CA LEU A 32 4.55 -19.85 -15.90
C LEU A 32 4.07 -20.96 -16.86
N LYS A 33 4.04 -22.19 -16.37
CA LYS A 33 3.52 -23.35 -17.10
C LYS A 33 2.02 -23.14 -17.38
N GLY A 34 1.60 -23.38 -18.62
CA GLY A 34 0.19 -23.35 -19.03
C GLY A 34 -0.37 -21.96 -19.39
N GLN A 35 0.41 -20.89 -19.21
CA GLN A 35 0.05 -19.53 -19.64
C GLN A 35 0.81 -19.21 -20.92
N ASP A 36 0.16 -19.37 -22.07
CA ASP A 36 0.71 -18.86 -23.33
C ASP A 36 0.43 -17.35 -23.41
N LEU A 37 1.22 -16.57 -22.67
CA LEU A 37 1.10 -15.11 -22.62
C LEU A 37 1.18 -14.49 -24.03
N GLN A 38 1.90 -15.13 -24.96
CA GLN A 38 1.99 -14.70 -26.35
C GLN A 38 0.65 -14.83 -27.08
N LYS A 39 -0.09 -15.93 -26.84
CA LYS A 39 -1.49 -16.08 -27.31
C LYS A 39 -2.43 -15.06 -26.66
N LYS A 40 -2.16 -14.66 -25.42
CA LYS A 40 -2.96 -13.64 -24.72
C LYS A 40 -2.68 -12.21 -25.18
N GLY A 41 -1.59 -11.97 -25.91
CA GLY A 41 -1.30 -10.68 -26.52
C GLY A 41 0.05 -10.09 -26.14
N LEU A 42 0.80 -10.69 -25.20
CA LEU A 42 2.19 -10.33 -24.95
C LEU A 42 3.00 -10.48 -26.23
N LYS A 43 3.85 -9.50 -26.53
CA LYS A 43 4.77 -9.48 -27.68
C LYS A 43 6.22 -9.39 -27.25
N LEU A 44 6.47 -9.21 -25.97
CA LEU A 44 7.81 -9.17 -25.38
C LEU A 44 8.30 -10.58 -25.04
N THR A 45 9.59 -10.77 -25.20
CA THR A 45 10.34 -11.90 -24.66
C THR A 45 10.54 -11.76 -23.15
N PRO A 46 10.78 -12.86 -22.41
CA PRO A 46 11.14 -12.79 -21.00
C PRO A 46 12.34 -11.87 -20.72
N GLU A 47 13.33 -11.84 -21.62
CA GLU A 47 14.53 -11.02 -21.51
C GLU A 47 14.26 -9.52 -21.69
N GLU A 48 13.26 -9.14 -22.50
CA GLU A 48 12.80 -7.75 -22.61
C GLU A 48 12.05 -7.28 -21.37
N ILE A 49 11.42 -8.19 -20.62
CA ILE A 49 10.78 -7.89 -19.33
C ILE A 49 11.83 -7.82 -18.20
N TYR A 50 12.73 -8.80 -18.13
CA TYR A 50 13.77 -8.89 -17.11
C TYR A 50 15.06 -9.49 -17.68
N SER A 51 16.13 -8.72 -17.64
CA SER A 51 17.50 -9.21 -17.87
C SER A 51 18.49 -8.60 -16.90
N VAL A 52 19.51 -9.38 -16.54
CA VAL A 52 20.69 -8.88 -15.79
C VAL A 52 21.81 -8.43 -16.71
N ASN A 53 21.80 -8.87 -17.98
CA ASN A 53 22.88 -8.67 -18.94
C ASN A 53 22.63 -7.50 -19.89
N GLN A 54 21.37 -7.13 -20.10
CA GLN A 54 20.96 -6.04 -20.98
C GLN A 54 19.82 -5.23 -20.37
N SER A 55 19.53 -4.08 -20.97
CA SER A 55 18.38 -3.24 -20.61
C SER A 55 17.05 -3.99 -20.82
N SER A 56 16.10 -3.81 -19.90
CA SER A 56 14.76 -4.42 -19.92
C SER A 56 13.74 -3.51 -19.25
N LEU A 57 12.44 -3.87 -19.29
CA LEU A 57 11.37 -3.08 -18.65
C LEU A 57 11.66 -2.77 -17.18
N LYS A 58 12.27 -3.71 -16.44
CA LYS A 58 12.63 -3.50 -15.01
C LYS A 58 13.41 -2.22 -14.77
N ASP A 59 14.22 -1.78 -15.76
CA ASP A 59 15.12 -0.63 -15.62
C ASP A 59 14.38 0.70 -15.74
N ALA A 60 13.12 0.69 -16.17
CA ALA A 60 12.23 1.85 -16.14
C ALA A 60 11.33 1.87 -14.90
N ILE A 61 11.24 0.78 -14.12
CA ILE A 61 10.32 0.70 -12.98
C ILE A 61 11.08 0.88 -11.67
N VAL A 62 10.59 1.77 -10.82
CA VAL A 62 11.22 2.09 -9.54
C VAL A 62 10.28 1.96 -8.37
N GLN A 63 10.84 1.64 -7.20
CA GLN A 63 10.14 1.89 -5.95
C GLN A 63 10.29 3.38 -5.65
N PHE A 64 9.16 4.08 -5.58
CA PHE A 64 9.09 5.51 -5.31
C PHE A 64 8.88 5.74 -3.81
N GLY A 65 9.85 6.39 -3.16
CA GLY A 65 9.85 6.62 -1.73
C GLY A 65 9.80 5.30 -0.95
N ARG A 66 8.86 5.17 -0.01
CA ARG A 66 8.80 4.03 0.93
C ARG A 66 7.74 2.99 0.61
N GLY A 67 6.94 3.16 -0.42
CA GLY A 67 5.79 2.27 -0.62
C GLY A 67 4.93 2.54 -1.84
N CYS A 68 5.40 3.28 -2.83
CA CYS A 68 4.74 3.41 -4.13
C CYS A 68 5.64 2.87 -5.24
N THR A 69 5.07 2.78 -6.43
CA THR A 69 5.78 2.54 -7.68
C THR A 69 5.89 3.86 -8.45
N GLY A 70 6.89 3.95 -9.32
CA GLY A 70 6.93 4.95 -10.39
C GLY A 70 7.63 4.39 -11.62
N GLU A 71 7.54 5.12 -12.72
CA GLU A 71 8.07 4.71 -14.02
C GLU A 71 8.82 5.84 -14.72
N ILE A 72 9.97 5.51 -15.30
CA ILE A 72 10.75 6.42 -16.13
C ILE A 72 10.13 6.48 -17.52
N VAL A 73 9.75 7.67 -17.96
CA VAL A 73 9.00 7.92 -19.21
C VAL A 73 9.75 8.81 -20.21
N SER A 74 10.96 9.24 -19.88
CA SER A 74 11.79 10.05 -20.78
C SER A 74 13.25 9.64 -20.76
N ARG A 75 13.98 10.02 -21.82
CA ARG A 75 15.44 9.83 -21.94
C ARG A 75 16.26 10.69 -20.97
N GLU A 76 15.60 11.56 -20.20
CA GLU A 76 16.22 12.48 -19.23
C GLU A 76 15.69 12.24 -17.81
N GLY A 77 15.27 11.01 -17.51
CA GLY A 77 14.96 10.57 -16.15
C GLY A 77 13.66 11.13 -15.58
N LEU A 78 12.76 11.62 -16.44
CA LEU A 78 11.41 12.01 -16.04
C LEU A 78 10.66 10.78 -15.56
N LEU A 79 9.98 10.93 -14.44
CA LEU A 79 9.32 9.88 -13.71
C LEU A 79 7.85 10.26 -13.51
N PHE A 80 6.96 9.32 -13.83
CA PHE A 80 5.57 9.37 -13.46
C PHE A 80 5.32 8.49 -12.22
N THR A 81 4.41 8.94 -11.36
CA THR A 81 3.84 8.21 -10.22
C THR A 81 2.47 8.80 -9.92
N ASN A 82 1.75 8.30 -8.92
CA ASN A 82 0.47 8.88 -8.52
C ASN A 82 0.61 10.20 -7.76
N HIS A 83 -0.41 11.06 -7.87
CA HIS A 83 -0.53 12.29 -7.11
C HIS A 83 -0.50 11.98 -5.61
N HIS A 84 -1.23 10.96 -5.16
CA HIS A 84 -1.24 10.57 -3.74
C HIS A 84 0.11 10.00 -3.25
N CYS A 85 0.92 9.43 -4.16
CA CYS A 85 2.29 9.00 -3.85
C CYS A 85 3.25 10.18 -3.69
N GLY A 86 3.10 11.21 -4.53
CA GLY A 86 3.83 12.47 -4.43
C GLY A 86 3.36 13.38 -3.28
N TYR A 87 2.13 13.19 -2.79
CA TYR A 87 1.41 14.14 -1.92
C TYR A 87 2.21 14.63 -0.72
N GLY A 88 2.85 13.74 0.02
CA GLY A 88 3.66 14.12 1.19
C GLY A 88 4.85 15.01 0.82
N ASN A 89 5.47 14.77 -0.34
CA ASN A 89 6.55 15.59 -0.85
C ASN A 89 6.02 16.94 -1.37
N ILE A 90 4.92 16.93 -2.14
CA ILE A 90 4.29 18.16 -2.67
C ILE A 90 3.86 19.08 -1.52
N ALA A 91 3.25 18.51 -0.48
CA ALA A 91 2.87 19.23 0.73
C ALA A 91 4.08 19.86 1.43
N ALA A 92 5.18 19.11 1.58
CA ALA A 92 6.41 19.59 2.20
C ALA A 92 7.11 20.69 1.38
N LEU A 93 6.87 20.74 0.07
CA LEU A 93 7.40 21.78 -0.83
C LEU A 93 6.49 23.00 -0.96
N SER A 94 5.25 22.93 -0.46
CA SER A 94 4.29 24.04 -0.53
C SER A 94 4.52 25.06 0.58
N THR A 95 4.26 26.34 0.28
CA THR A 95 4.19 27.43 1.27
C THR A 95 2.84 28.15 1.14
N PRO A 96 2.44 29.01 2.11
CA PRO A 96 1.21 29.80 1.95
C PRO A 96 1.19 30.63 0.66
N GLU A 97 2.35 31.10 0.20
CA GLU A 97 2.51 31.88 -1.03
C GLU A 97 2.62 31.01 -2.29
N LYS A 98 3.10 29.77 -2.13
CA LYS A 98 3.31 28.78 -3.20
C LYS A 98 2.61 27.48 -2.85
N ASP A 99 1.28 27.52 -2.87
CA ASP A 99 0.45 26.35 -2.56
C ASP A 99 0.36 25.42 -3.78
N HIS A 100 1.30 24.46 -3.84
CA HIS A 100 1.39 23.49 -4.92
C HIS A 100 0.32 22.40 -4.82
N LEU A 101 -0.28 22.19 -3.66
CA LEU A 101 -1.40 21.25 -3.48
C LEU A 101 -2.68 21.83 -4.10
N THR A 102 -3.05 23.05 -3.75
CA THR A 102 -4.29 23.66 -4.24
C THR A 102 -4.20 24.03 -5.71
N ASN A 103 -3.07 24.64 -6.12
CA ASN A 103 -2.94 25.22 -7.46
C ASN A 103 -2.25 24.30 -8.47
N GLY A 104 -1.66 23.20 -8.01
CA GLY A 104 -0.72 22.43 -8.80
C GLY A 104 0.63 23.13 -8.95
N PHE A 105 1.53 22.50 -9.68
CA PHE A 105 2.87 23.03 -9.97
C PHE A 105 3.36 22.47 -11.30
N TRP A 106 4.09 23.27 -12.09
CA TRP A 106 4.73 22.84 -13.33
C TRP A 106 6.01 23.63 -13.55
N ALA A 107 7.16 22.98 -13.46
CA ALA A 107 8.45 23.57 -13.80
C ALA A 107 8.50 23.82 -15.32
N MET A 108 8.72 25.06 -15.74
CA MET A 108 8.80 25.41 -17.17
C MET A 108 10.18 25.13 -17.77
N ASN A 109 11.16 24.82 -16.92
CA ASN A 109 12.49 24.35 -17.28
C ASN A 109 13.14 23.63 -16.09
N LYS A 110 14.25 22.93 -16.36
CA LYS A 110 14.95 22.10 -15.36
C LYS A 110 15.44 22.87 -14.11
N LYS A 111 15.68 24.19 -14.21
CA LYS A 111 16.13 25.00 -13.07
C LYS A 111 15.00 25.31 -12.09
N GLU A 112 13.75 25.18 -12.53
CA GLU A 112 12.57 25.39 -11.70
C GLU A 112 12.13 24.11 -10.97
N GLU A 113 12.69 22.95 -11.32
CA GLU A 113 12.39 21.68 -10.66
C GLU A 113 12.84 21.71 -9.19
N ILE A 114 11.95 21.32 -8.27
CA ILE A 114 12.13 21.55 -6.83
C ILE A 114 12.67 20.28 -6.15
N PRO A 115 13.84 20.31 -5.49
CA PRO A 115 14.38 19.14 -4.79
C PRO A 115 13.48 18.65 -3.65
N ALA A 116 13.04 17.39 -3.70
CA ALA A 116 12.22 16.79 -2.65
C ALA A 116 13.11 16.15 -1.57
N LYS A 117 13.43 16.91 -0.52
CA LYS A 117 14.35 16.47 0.54
C LYS A 117 13.88 15.17 1.21
N GLY A 118 14.74 14.15 1.18
CA GLY A 118 14.50 12.84 1.82
C GLY A 118 13.71 11.86 0.95
N LEU A 119 13.23 12.28 -0.22
CA LEU A 119 12.72 11.39 -1.25
C LEU A 119 13.90 10.66 -1.90
N HIS A 120 13.71 9.38 -2.20
CA HIS A 120 14.60 8.61 -3.06
C HIS A 120 13.76 7.71 -3.94
N VAL A 121 14.34 7.28 -5.06
CA VAL A 121 13.81 6.21 -5.89
C VAL A 121 14.80 5.05 -5.92
N ARG A 122 14.27 3.84 -5.98
CA ARG A 122 15.06 2.62 -5.89
C ARG A 122 14.85 1.76 -7.13
N PHE A 123 15.94 1.51 -7.86
CA PHE A 123 15.96 0.67 -9.05
C PHE A 123 16.36 -0.77 -8.71
N LEU A 124 15.67 -1.76 -9.29
CA LEU A 124 16.09 -3.16 -9.21
C LEU A 124 17.27 -3.41 -10.15
N VAL A 125 18.45 -3.71 -9.60
CA VAL A 125 19.64 -4.09 -10.36
C VAL A 125 19.53 -5.54 -10.82
N ARG A 126 19.32 -6.46 -9.87
CA ARG A 126 19.15 -7.90 -10.11
C ARG A 126 18.39 -8.57 -8.95
N MET A 127 17.91 -9.78 -9.17
CA MET A 127 17.37 -10.65 -8.14
C MET A 127 17.96 -12.05 -8.33
N GLY A 128 18.02 -12.84 -7.27
CA GLY A 128 18.52 -14.20 -7.33
C GLY A 128 17.80 -15.14 -6.37
N ASP A 129 17.85 -16.43 -6.71
CA ASP A 129 17.29 -17.53 -5.93
C ASP A 129 18.38 -18.05 -4.98
N ALA A 130 18.13 -17.98 -3.67
CA ALA A 130 19.00 -18.48 -2.61
C ALA A 130 18.40 -19.72 -1.91
N THR A 131 17.35 -20.30 -2.49
CA THR A 131 16.56 -21.36 -1.87
C THR A 131 17.41 -22.59 -1.58
N GLU A 132 18.18 -23.07 -2.55
CA GLU A 132 19.04 -24.25 -2.38
C GLU A 132 20.11 -24.03 -1.31
N ARG A 133 20.80 -22.89 -1.36
CA ARG A 133 21.84 -22.49 -0.39
C ARG A 133 21.31 -22.53 1.04
N ILE A 134 20.13 -21.96 1.27
CA ILE A 134 19.54 -21.86 2.59
C ILE A 134 18.97 -23.22 3.01
N ASN A 135 18.19 -23.89 2.15
CA ASN A 135 17.58 -25.18 2.47
C ASN A 135 18.61 -26.28 2.74
N ALA A 136 19.80 -26.23 2.16
CA ALA A 136 20.90 -27.17 2.47
C ALA A 136 21.33 -27.12 3.95
N LYS A 137 21.00 -26.05 4.68
CA LYS A 137 21.29 -25.88 6.11
C LYS A 137 20.10 -26.16 7.02
N LEU A 138 18.94 -26.52 6.45
CA LEU A 138 17.70 -26.69 7.19
C LEU A 138 17.21 -28.14 7.13
N HIS A 139 16.62 -28.64 8.21
CA HIS A 139 15.94 -29.94 8.24
C HIS A 139 14.68 -29.91 9.11
N ASN A 140 13.79 -30.88 8.92
CA ASN A 140 12.47 -30.92 9.57
C ASN A 140 12.49 -31.14 11.09
N GLY A 141 13.64 -31.55 11.63
CA GLY A 141 13.85 -31.78 13.07
C GLY A 141 14.22 -30.53 13.88
N MET A 142 14.48 -29.39 13.22
CA MET A 142 14.80 -28.14 13.92
C MET A 142 13.57 -27.53 14.59
N SER A 143 13.75 -26.84 15.72
CA SER A 143 12.77 -25.86 16.20
C SER A 143 12.65 -24.70 15.21
N GLU A 144 11.53 -23.98 15.19
CA GLU A 144 11.42 -22.82 14.28
C GLU A 144 12.31 -21.66 14.75
N LYS A 145 12.63 -21.61 16.05
CA LYS A 145 13.64 -20.67 16.57
C LYS A 145 15.04 -20.94 16.00
N GLU A 146 15.49 -22.20 15.99
CA GLU A 146 16.78 -22.59 15.39
C GLU A 146 16.77 -22.36 13.87
N ARG A 147 15.70 -22.79 13.20
CA ARG A 147 15.49 -22.55 11.76
C ARG A 147 15.61 -21.06 11.44
N LYS A 148 14.93 -20.20 12.20
CA LYS A 148 14.98 -18.74 12.03
C LYS A 148 16.40 -18.20 12.26
N ALA A 149 17.11 -18.65 13.29
CA ALA A 149 18.47 -18.18 13.55
C ALA A 149 19.43 -18.48 12.39
N ILE A 150 19.31 -19.67 11.76
CA ILE A 150 20.09 -20.04 10.59
C ILE A 150 19.72 -19.19 9.37
N ILE A 151 18.42 -19.01 9.12
CA ILE A 151 17.93 -18.15 8.03
C ILE A 151 18.44 -16.72 8.20
N ASP A 152 18.33 -16.14 9.40
CA ASP A 152 18.77 -14.77 9.70
C ASP A 152 20.29 -14.62 9.51
N ALA A 153 21.08 -15.67 9.81
CA ALA A 153 22.52 -15.67 9.57
C ALA A 153 22.85 -15.72 8.06
N GLU A 154 22.15 -16.55 7.29
CA GLU A 154 22.32 -16.61 5.84
C GLU A 154 21.87 -15.33 5.14
N PHE A 155 20.80 -14.70 5.60
CA PHE A 155 20.34 -13.41 5.08
C PHE A 155 21.46 -12.38 5.19
N LYS A 156 22.06 -12.25 6.38
CA LYS A 156 23.19 -11.32 6.61
C LYS A 156 24.40 -11.65 5.71
N ALA A 157 24.72 -12.92 5.52
CA ALA A 157 25.83 -13.32 4.64
C ALA A 157 25.56 -12.91 3.19
N ILE A 158 24.38 -13.22 2.66
CA ILE A 158 23.97 -12.85 1.30
C ILE A 158 23.93 -11.33 1.11
N GLU A 159 23.46 -10.59 2.12
CA GLU A 159 23.46 -9.12 2.12
C GLU A 159 24.88 -8.56 1.96
N ILE A 160 25.83 -9.04 2.77
CA ILE A 160 27.23 -8.59 2.72
C ILE A 160 27.86 -8.91 1.36
N GLU A 161 27.68 -10.14 0.86
CA GLU A 161 28.24 -10.60 -0.42
C GLU A 161 27.75 -9.77 -1.62
N ASN A 162 26.52 -9.27 -1.57
CA ASN A 162 25.87 -8.61 -2.70
C ASN A 162 25.85 -7.07 -2.62
N ALA A 163 26.28 -6.48 -1.50
CA ALA A 163 26.24 -5.05 -1.27
C ALA A 163 27.29 -4.26 -2.07
N GLU A 164 28.31 -4.92 -2.60
CA GLU A 164 29.42 -4.30 -3.36
C GLU A 164 30.01 -3.08 -2.62
N ASN A 165 30.56 -3.31 -1.42
CA ASN A 165 31.09 -2.27 -0.52
C ASN A 165 30.08 -1.16 -0.16
N GLY A 166 28.78 -1.50 -0.11
CA GLY A 166 27.71 -0.57 0.26
C GLY A 166 27.15 0.24 -0.91
N LYS A 167 27.59 -0.04 -2.15
CA LYS A 167 27.03 0.55 -3.37
C LYS A 167 25.57 0.14 -3.59
N TYR A 168 25.19 -1.08 -3.19
CA TYR A 168 23.83 -1.58 -3.34
C TYR A 168 23.16 -1.83 -2.01
N ALA A 169 21.84 -1.59 -1.98
CA ALA A 169 20.96 -2.08 -0.94
C ALA A 169 20.51 -3.50 -1.29
N VAL A 170 20.81 -4.47 -0.43
CA VAL A 170 20.42 -5.87 -0.60
C VAL A 170 19.28 -6.18 0.35
N VAL A 171 18.24 -6.85 -0.15
CA VAL A 171 17.11 -7.32 0.64
C VAL A 171 16.96 -8.81 0.40
N VAL A 172 17.04 -9.61 1.46
CA VAL A 172 16.77 -11.05 1.40
C VAL A 172 15.43 -11.32 2.08
N LYS A 173 14.58 -12.13 1.44
CA LYS A 173 13.26 -12.47 1.97
C LYS A 173 12.93 -13.92 1.71
N ASP A 174 12.13 -14.48 2.60
CA ASP A 174 11.42 -15.72 2.34
C ASP A 174 10.14 -15.48 1.53
N PHE A 175 9.76 -16.50 0.77
CA PHE A 175 8.58 -16.54 -0.07
C PHE A 175 7.90 -17.91 0.13
N PHE A 176 6.61 -17.98 -0.21
CA PHE A 176 5.78 -19.17 0.01
C PHE A 176 5.81 -19.66 1.46
N ASN A 177 5.65 -18.75 2.43
CA ASN A 177 5.67 -19.03 3.87
C ASN A 177 6.96 -19.72 4.35
N GLY A 178 8.13 -19.22 3.97
CA GLY A 178 9.40 -19.81 4.43
C GLY A 178 9.87 -21.06 3.68
N ASN A 179 9.30 -21.35 2.49
CA ASN A 179 9.67 -22.51 1.67
C ASN A 179 10.70 -22.17 0.57
N GLU A 180 10.77 -20.91 0.13
CA GLU A 180 11.76 -20.43 -0.83
C GLU A 180 12.38 -19.11 -0.38
N PHE A 181 13.57 -18.79 -0.87
CA PHE A 181 14.35 -17.64 -0.43
C PHE A 181 14.94 -16.92 -1.63
N TYR A 182 14.70 -15.61 -1.72
CA TYR A 182 15.20 -14.78 -2.81
C TYR A 182 15.87 -13.54 -2.26
N TYR A 183 16.87 -13.05 -2.97
CA TYR A 183 17.51 -11.78 -2.68
C TYR A 183 17.32 -10.82 -3.85
N PHE A 184 17.24 -9.53 -3.51
CA PHE A 184 17.03 -8.43 -4.44
C PHE A 184 18.11 -7.40 -4.18
N VAL A 185 18.75 -6.97 -5.25
CA VAL A 185 19.83 -5.99 -5.18
C VAL A 185 19.38 -4.72 -5.88
N TYR A 186 19.45 -3.64 -5.14
CA TYR A 186 18.88 -2.36 -5.50
C TYR A 186 19.93 -1.24 -5.50
N GLN A 187 19.66 -0.20 -6.26
CA GLN A 187 20.42 1.04 -6.25
C GLN A 187 19.50 2.23 -5.99
N ASP A 188 19.84 3.03 -4.98
CA ASP A 188 19.01 4.15 -4.51
C ASP A 188 19.53 5.48 -5.07
N PHE A 189 18.65 6.26 -5.69
CA PHE A 189 18.91 7.61 -6.18
C PHE A 189 18.20 8.63 -5.29
N LYS A 190 18.95 9.60 -4.78
CA LYS A 190 18.50 10.47 -3.67
C LYS A 190 18.25 11.93 -4.06
N ASP A 191 18.68 12.34 -5.25
CA ASP A 191 18.28 13.62 -5.84
C ASP A 191 17.08 13.37 -6.77
N VAL A 192 15.88 13.58 -6.21
CA VAL A 192 14.61 13.44 -6.92
C VAL A 192 13.87 14.76 -6.78
N ARG A 193 13.48 15.36 -7.91
CA ARG A 193 12.91 16.72 -7.95
C ARG A 193 11.49 16.70 -8.47
N LEU A 194 10.61 17.48 -7.85
CA LEU A 194 9.26 17.70 -8.34
C LEU A 194 9.34 18.50 -9.65
N VAL A 195 8.74 17.95 -10.70
CA VAL A 195 8.63 18.60 -12.02
C VAL A 195 7.23 19.13 -12.23
N GLY A 196 6.21 18.38 -11.83
CA GLY A 196 4.85 18.85 -11.95
C GLY A 196 3.81 18.03 -11.22
N THR A 197 2.67 18.64 -10.95
CA THR A 197 1.51 17.99 -10.32
C THR A 197 0.25 18.77 -10.72
N PRO A 198 -0.86 18.08 -11.03
CA PRO A 198 -2.16 18.74 -11.14
C PRO A 198 -2.58 19.33 -9.78
N PRO A 199 -3.52 20.29 -9.76
CA PRO A 199 -4.14 20.75 -8.52
C PRO A 199 -4.92 19.61 -7.84
N ASN A 200 -5.05 19.66 -6.52
CA ASN A 200 -5.81 18.70 -5.71
C ASN A 200 -7.22 18.45 -6.25
N ALA A 201 -7.89 19.49 -6.74
CA ALA A 201 -9.22 19.41 -7.33
C ALA A 201 -9.29 18.48 -8.56
N LEU A 202 -8.15 18.14 -9.18
CA LEU A 202 -8.05 17.13 -10.24
C LEU A 202 -7.34 15.87 -9.73
N GLY A 203 -6.22 16.03 -9.03
CA GLY A 203 -5.36 14.94 -8.55
C GLY A 203 -5.98 14.08 -7.44
N LYS A 204 -7.00 14.59 -6.76
CA LYS A 204 -7.80 13.89 -5.74
C LYS A 204 -9.31 14.14 -5.91
N TYR A 205 -9.75 14.40 -7.14
CA TYR A 205 -11.16 14.60 -7.44
C TYR A 205 -12.01 13.43 -6.92
N GLY A 206 -13.07 13.75 -6.18
CA GLY A 206 -13.97 12.82 -5.50
C GLY A 206 -13.57 12.44 -4.07
N GLY A 207 -12.37 12.84 -3.60
CA GLY A 207 -11.96 12.76 -2.20
C GLY A 207 -12.16 11.38 -1.55
N ASP A 208 -12.64 11.37 -0.31
CA ASP A 208 -12.93 10.13 0.43
C ASP A 208 -14.21 9.45 -0.12
N THR A 209 -15.14 10.21 -0.72
CA THR A 209 -16.38 9.68 -1.32
C THR A 209 -16.08 8.68 -2.44
N ASP A 210 -15.28 9.08 -3.43
CA ASP A 210 -14.97 8.23 -4.60
C ASP A 210 -13.80 7.26 -4.31
N ASN A 211 -13.08 7.36 -3.19
CA ASN A 211 -11.97 6.45 -2.83
C ASN A 211 -12.44 4.98 -2.77
N TRP A 212 -11.72 4.05 -3.39
CA TRP A 212 -12.13 2.65 -3.65
C TRP A 212 -13.37 2.46 -4.54
N GLU A 213 -14.00 3.51 -5.06
CA GLU A 213 -15.20 3.40 -5.89
C GLU A 213 -14.90 3.50 -7.39
N TRP A 214 -15.74 2.83 -8.17
CA TRP A 214 -15.87 3.00 -9.61
C TRP A 214 -17.35 3.31 -9.93
N PRO A 215 -17.69 4.23 -10.87
CA PRO A 215 -16.83 4.98 -11.80
C PRO A 215 -15.98 6.11 -11.19
N ARG A 216 -14.70 6.16 -11.58
CA ARG A 216 -13.69 7.13 -11.09
C ARG A 216 -13.33 8.19 -12.14
N HIS A 217 -13.00 9.40 -11.69
CA HIS A 217 -12.70 10.55 -12.56
C HIS A 217 -11.52 11.39 -12.03
N THR A 218 -10.42 10.74 -11.67
CA THR A 218 -9.32 11.37 -10.93
C THR A 218 -8.05 11.43 -11.79
N ALA A 219 -7.43 12.60 -11.84
CA ALA A 219 -6.12 12.83 -12.47
C ALA A 219 -4.98 12.41 -11.52
N ASP A 220 -4.99 11.17 -11.01
CA ASP A 220 -4.09 10.74 -9.95
C ASP A 220 -2.66 10.47 -10.47
N PHE A 221 -1.94 11.54 -10.81
CA PHE A 221 -0.55 11.49 -11.23
C PHE A 221 0.25 12.68 -10.72
N ALA A 222 1.55 12.49 -10.55
CA ALA A 222 2.55 13.53 -10.32
C ALA A 222 3.82 13.18 -11.10
N VAL A 223 4.60 14.22 -11.40
CA VAL A 223 5.79 14.13 -12.24
C VAL A 223 7.01 14.56 -11.44
N PHE A 224 8.00 13.69 -11.40
CA PHE A 224 9.30 13.93 -10.78
C PHE A 224 10.42 13.71 -11.81
N ARG A 225 11.64 14.07 -11.46
CA ARG A 225 12.84 13.73 -12.25
C ARG A 225 13.95 13.25 -11.34
N VAL A 226 14.62 12.18 -11.78
CA VAL A 226 15.79 11.63 -11.10
C VAL A 226 17.04 12.32 -11.59
N TYR A 227 17.93 12.68 -10.67
CA TYR A 227 19.21 13.34 -10.94
C TYR A 227 20.38 12.48 -10.45
N THR A 228 21.55 12.70 -11.06
CA THR A 228 22.81 12.01 -10.76
C THR A 228 23.96 13.00 -10.65
N ASP A 229 25.10 12.54 -10.14
CA ASP A 229 26.35 13.26 -10.36
C ASP A 229 26.68 13.36 -11.87
N ALA A 230 27.74 14.10 -12.20
CA ALA A 230 28.18 14.29 -13.58
C ALA A 230 28.62 12.99 -14.29
N ASN A 231 28.91 11.92 -13.53
CA ASN A 231 29.31 10.61 -14.05
C ASN A 231 28.12 9.65 -14.19
N GLY A 232 26.91 10.07 -13.83
CA GLY A 232 25.71 9.22 -13.87
C GLY A 232 25.51 8.36 -12.62
N ASN A 233 26.27 8.58 -11.54
CA ASN A 233 26.09 7.82 -10.29
C ASN A 233 25.00 8.45 -9.41
N PRO A 234 24.32 7.64 -8.58
CA PRO A 234 23.46 8.18 -7.54
C PRO A 234 24.21 9.13 -6.63
N ALA A 235 23.60 10.29 -6.35
CA ALA A 235 24.17 11.31 -5.49
C ALA A 235 23.10 11.91 -4.58
N GLU A 236 23.53 12.51 -3.48
CA GLU A 236 22.72 13.48 -2.75
C GLU A 236 22.47 14.71 -3.63
N TYR A 237 21.48 15.52 -3.26
CA TYR A 237 21.18 16.76 -3.97
C TYR A 237 22.42 17.67 -4.11
N SER A 238 22.65 18.13 -5.33
CA SER A 238 23.62 19.18 -5.65
C SER A 238 23.06 20.03 -6.81
N PRO A 239 23.29 21.36 -6.80
CA PRO A 239 22.92 22.21 -7.93
C PRO A 239 23.64 21.81 -9.23
N ASN A 240 24.76 21.09 -9.15
CA ASN A 240 25.54 20.62 -10.30
C ASN A 240 25.14 19.23 -10.79
N ASN A 241 24.21 18.55 -10.11
CA ASN A 241 23.70 17.27 -10.58
C ASN A 241 22.96 17.45 -11.90
N ILE A 242 23.01 16.42 -12.74
CA ILE A 242 22.40 16.40 -14.07
C ILE A 242 21.21 15.43 -14.10
N PRO A 243 20.23 15.62 -15.01
CA PRO A 243 19.19 14.64 -15.25
C PRO A 243 19.76 13.24 -15.50
N MET A 244 19.22 12.25 -14.82
CA MET A 244 19.62 10.86 -14.99
C MET A 244 19.34 10.40 -16.42
N LYS A 245 20.33 9.80 -17.07
CA LYS A 245 20.12 9.06 -18.32
C LYS A 245 19.73 7.63 -17.99
N PRO A 246 18.46 7.22 -18.19
CA PRO A 246 18.05 5.87 -17.80
C PRO A 246 18.59 4.82 -18.77
N LYS A 247 18.68 3.58 -18.28
CA LYS A 247 18.95 2.41 -19.13
C LYS A 247 17.77 2.06 -20.03
N HIS A 248 16.55 2.35 -19.56
CA HIS A 248 15.29 2.16 -20.28
C HIS A 248 14.29 3.24 -19.85
N HIS A 249 13.45 3.69 -20.76
CA HIS A 249 12.27 4.49 -20.46
C HIS A 249 11.07 3.95 -21.25
N LEU A 250 9.87 4.05 -20.69
CA LEU A 250 8.67 3.53 -21.33
C LEU A 250 8.20 4.46 -22.46
N PRO A 251 7.99 3.96 -23.68
CA PRO A 251 7.21 4.65 -24.69
C PRO A 251 5.76 4.82 -24.21
N ILE A 252 5.12 5.95 -24.50
CA ILE A 252 3.75 6.23 -24.08
C ILE A 252 2.81 6.08 -25.27
N SER A 253 1.83 5.20 -25.16
CA SER A 253 0.85 4.94 -26.23
C SER A 253 -0.31 5.93 -26.16
N LEU A 254 -0.68 6.49 -27.32
CA LEU A 254 -1.93 7.24 -27.53
C LEU A 254 -3.04 6.39 -28.17
N LYS A 255 -2.77 5.10 -28.39
CA LYS A 255 -3.70 4.19 -29.06
C LYS A 255 -4.92 3.92 -28.19
N SER A 256 -6.08 3.86 -28.83
CA SER A 256 -7.30 3.36 -28.20
C SER A 256 -7.12 1.89 -27.79
N TYR A 257 -7.89 1.50 -26.78
CA TYR A 257 -7.98 0.14 -26.27
C TYR A 257 -9.45 -0.17 -25.94
N LYS A 258 -9.78 -1.46 -25.89
CA LYS A 258 -11.12 -1.97 -25.62
C LYS A 258 -11.06 -3.20 -24.70
N PRO A 259 -12.20 -3.60 -24.09
CA PRO A 259 -12.25 -4.81 -23.28
C PRO A 259 -11.70 -6.03 -24.02
N GLY A 260 -10.86 -6.80 -23.34
CA GLY A 260 -10.13 -7.95 -23.87
C GLY A 260 -8.73 -7.63 -24.43
N ASP A 261 -8.34 -6.36 -24.55
CA ASP A 261 -6.97 -6.00 -24.92
C ASP A 261 -5.99 -6.31 -23.78
N PHE A 262 -4.87 -6.96 -24.10
CA PHE A 262 -3.86 -7.39 -23.13
C PHE A 262 -3.25 -6.21 -22.36
N THR A 263 -3.10 -6.40 -21.05
CA THR A 263 -2.41 -5.48 -20.15
C THR A 263 -1.43 -6.21 -19.24
N MET A 264 -0.39 -5.51 -18.83
CA MET A 264 0.50 -5.95 -17.76
C MET A 264 0.87 -4.78 -16.85
N ILE A 265 1.06 -5.07 -15.57
CA ILE A 265 1.51 -4.10 -14.58
C ILE A 265 2.77 -4.63 -13.90
N MET A 266 3.81 -3.79 -13.80
CA MET A 266 5.00 -4.07 -13.03
C MET A 266 5.15 -3.04 -11.90
N GLY A 267 5.35 -3.49 -10.67
CA GLY A 267 5.47 -2.58 -9.53
C GLY A 267 5.86 -3.27 -8.24
N TYR A 268 5.67 -2.58 -7.11
CA TYR A 268 6.13 -3.00 -5.79
C TYR A 268 4.95 -3.28 -4.84
N PRO A 269 4.12 -4.30 -5.11
CA PRO A 269 2.99 -4.63 -4.26
C PRO A 269 3.46 -4.89 -2.82
N GLY A 270 2.76 -4.27 -1.87
CA GLY A 270 3.17 -4.18 -0.48
C GLY A 270 3.04 -5.51 0.24
N ARG A 271 1.80 -5.98 0.44
CA ARG A 271 1.54 -7.22 1.17
C ARG A 271 0.19 -7.83 0.79
N THR A 272 0.20 -9.13 0.55
CA THR A 272 -1.01 -9.97 0.47
C THR A 272 -0.90 -11.12 1.48
N ASN A 273 -2.00 -11.84 1.70
CA ASN A 273 -2.06 -13.10 2.45
C ASN A 273 -3.00 -14.08 1.72
N ARG A 274 -2.69 -14.40 0.45
CA ARG A 274 -3.48 -15.21 -0.50
C ARG A 274 -3.72 -16.64 -0.02
N TYR A 275 -2.84 -17.13 0.83
CA TYR A 275 -2.80 -18.52 1.30
C TYR A 275 -3.33 -18.69 2.72
N LEU A 276 -4.08 -17.70 3.22
CA LEU A 276 -4.86 -17.87 4.44
C LEU A 276 -5.85 -19.03 4.28
N THR A 277 -5.97 -19.81 5.35
CA THR A 277 -7.01 -20.82 5.51
C THR A 277 -8.37 -20.14 5.76
N SER A 278 -9.46 -20.87 5.56
CA SER A 278 -10.83 -20.53 5.97
C SER A 278 -10.85 -20.05 7.42
N TYR A 279 -10.15 -20.73 8.33
CA TYR A 279 -10.00 -20.34 9.73
C TYR A 279 -9.39 -18.94 9.90
N GLY A 280 -8.35 -18.63 9.13
CA GLY A 280 -7.71 -17.32 9.16
C GLY A 280 -8.59 -16.22 8.58
N ILE A 281 -9.31 -16.51 7.49
CA ILE A 281 -10.26 -15.58 6.90
C ILE A 281 -11.43 -15.32 7.87
N SER A 282 -12.02 -16.35 8.48
CA SER A 282 -13.06 -16.19 9.50
C SER A 282 -12.58 -15.38 10.70
N GLN A 283 -11.36 -15.62 11.20
CA GLN A 283 -10.78 -14.78 12.26
C GLN A 283 -10.74 -13.31 11.83
N LEU A 284 -10.30 -13.03 10.60
CA LEU A 284 -10.24 -11.66 10.08
C LEU A 284 -11.62 -11.01 9.99
N VAL A 285 -12.59 -11.65 9.34
CA VAL A 285 -13.86 -10.98 8.99
C VAL A 285 -14.95 -11.08 10.05
N ASP A 286 -14.86 -12.05 10.97
CA ASP A 286 -15.85 -12.24 12.03
C ASP A 286 -15.39 -11.68 13.38
N ARG A 287 -14.08 -11.43 13.56
CA ARG A 287 -13.52 -10.97 14.85
C ARG A 287 -12.64 -9.73 14.70
N ASP A 288 -11.55 -9.82 13.93
CA ASP A 288 -10.50 -8.81 13.92
C ASP A 288 -10.94 -7.48 13.25
N TYR A 289 -11.39 -7.55 12.00
CA TYR A 289 -11.81 -6.39 11.24
C TYR A 289 -13.08 -5.74 11.80
N PRO A 290 -14.09 -6.47 12.31
CA PRO A 290 -15.18 -5.83 13.04
C PRO A 290 -14.71 -4.95 14.20
N GLY A 291 -13.74 -5.42 15.00
CA GLY A 291 -13.16 -4.62 16.08
C GLY A 291 -12.40 -3.39 15.58
N TRP A 292 -11.65 -3.54 14.47
CA TRP A 292 -10.99 -2.41 13.81
C TRP A 292 -11.99 -1.37 13.30
N VAL A 293 -13.02 -1.81 12.58
CA VAL A 293 -14.06 -0.94 11.99
C VAL A 293 -14.78 -0.15 13.08
N GLU A 294 -15.22 -0.83 14.15
CA GLU A 294 -15.89 -0.18 15.28
C GLU A 294 -14.98 0.88 15.91
N ALA A 295 -13.74 0.52 16.26
CA ALA A 295 -12.82 1.44 16.92
C ALA A 295 -12.37 2.61 16.02
N SER A 296 -12.18 2.39 14.72
CA SER A 296 -11.90 3.47 13.76
C SER A 296 -13.08 4.42 13.65
N LYS A 297 -14.32 3.90 13.55
CA LYS A 297 -15.53 4.74 13.47
C LYS A 297 -15.71 5.58 14.75
N THR A 298 -15.52 4.97 15.91
CA THR A 298 -15.56 5.68 17.20
C THR A 298 -14.54 6.84 17.24
N ALA A 299 -13.29 6.60 16.83
CA ALA A 299 -12.29 7.67 16.75
C ALA A 299 -12.69 8.78 15.76
N MET A 300 -13.22 8.39 14.59
CA MET A 300 -13.71 9.36 13.59
C MET A 300 -14.83 10.23 14.15
N ASP A 301 -15.78 9.66 14.88
CA ASP A 301 -16.90 10.40 15.45
C ASP A 301 -16.44 11.42 16.50
N VAL A 302 -15.47 11.05 17.35
CA VAL A 302 -14.84 12.00 18.27
C VAL A 302 -14.12 13.11 17.51
N MET A 303 -13.28 12.79 16.53
CA MET A 303 -12.59 13.82 15.74
C MET A 303 -13.59 14.77 15.06
N LYS A 304 -14.58 14.21 14.37
CA LYS A 304 -15.57 14.96 13.58
C LYS A 304 -16.34 15.96 14.44
N LYS A 305 -16.77 15.56 15.64
CA LYS A 305 -17.45 16.43 16.61
C LYS A 305 -16.70 17.75 16.88
N TYR A 306 -15.38 17.71 16.98
CA TYR A 306 -14.56 18.90 17.22
C TYR A 306 -14.17 19.60 15.91
N MET A 307 -13.87 18.84 14.86
CA MET A 307 -13.56 19.39 13.53
C MET A 307 -14.72 20.22 12.96
N ASP A 308 -15.97 19.86 13.24
CA ASP A 308 -17.16 20.60 12.78
C ASP A 308 -17.37 21.93 13.51
N ARG A 309 -16.74 22.12 14.66
CA ARG A 309 -16.92 23.30 15.53
C ARG A 309 -15.77 24.29 15.44
N ASP A 310 -14.58 23.83 15.05
CA ASP A 310 -13.36 24.64 15.05
C ASP A 310 -12.51 24.38 13.80
N LEU A 311 -12.29 25.44 13.01
CA LEU A 311 -11.55 25.37 11.75
C LEU A 311 -10.09 24.95 11.98
N ALA A 312 -9.43 25.44 13.03
CA ALA A 312 -8.05 25.08 13.33
C ALA A 312 -7.92 23.58 13.62
N THR A 313 -8.86 23.01 14.38
CA THR A 313 -8.96 21.56 14.64
C THR A 313 -9.28 20.79 13.37
N LYS A 314 -10.20 21.25 12.52
CA LYS A 314 -10.47 20.65 11.20
C LYS A 314 -9.17 20.50 10.41
N LEU A 315 -8.41 21.58 10.28
CA LEU A 315 -7.14 21.59 9.53
C LEU A 315 -6.08 20.69 10.17
N ASN A 316 -5.94 20.74 11.50
CA ASN A 316 -4.93 19.98 12.23
C ASN A 316 -5.18 18.47 12.23
N TYR A 317 -6.45 18.04 12.18
CA TYR A 317 -6.84 16.63 12.23
C TYR A 317 -7.29 16.05 10.89
N ALA A 318 -7.48 16.85 9.84
CA ALA A 318 -7.93 16.38 8.52
C ALA A 318 -7.11 15.20 7.97
N SER A 319 -5.78 15.28 8.04
CA SER A 319 -4.91 14.19 7.57
C SER A 319 -5.09 12.91 8.38
N GLN A 320 -5.23 13.01 9.70
CA GLN A 320 -5.49 11.85 10.56
C GLN A 320 -6.87 11.26 10.27
N TYR A 321 -7.90 12.11 10.16
CA TYR A 321 -9.26 11.69 9.86
C TYR A 321 -9.33 10.92 8.54
N ALA A 322 -8.82 11.50 7.45
CA ALA A 322 -8.78 10.84 6.13
C ALA A 322 -8.01 9.51 6.18
N SER A 323 -6.89 9.48 6.91
CA SER A 323 -6.11 8.25 7.10
C SER A 323 -6.89 7.17 7.84
N VAL A 324 -7.70 7.51 8.84
CA VAL A 324 -8.55 6.56 9.56
C VAL A 324 -9.74 6.14 8.70
N ALA A 325 -10.40 7.09 8.03
CA ALA A 325 -11.53 6.85 7.12
C ALA A 325 -11.18 5.89 5.98
N ASN A 326 -10.00 6.05 5.37
CA ASN A 326 -9.52 5.17 4.31
C ASN A 326 -9.44 3.70 4.75
N TYR A 327 -8.76 3.43 5.88
CA TYR A 327 -8.65 2.06 6.39
C TYR A 327 -9.98 1.53 6.94
N TRP A 328 -10.83 2.39 7.51
CA TRP A 328 -12.18 2.03 7.93
C TRP A 328 -13.01 1.51 6.74
N LYS A 329 -13.04 2.27 5.63
CA LYS A 329 -13.75 1.89 4.40
C LYS A 329 -13.18 0.61 3.79
N ASN A 330 -11.85 0.50 3.71
CA ASN A 330 -11.18 -0.71 3.23
C ASN A 330 -11.57 -1.96 4.03
N ARG A 331 -11.43 -1.93 5.37
CA ARG A 331 -11.75 -3.09 6.21
C ARG A 331 -13.23 -3.47 6.16
N GLN A 332 -14.12 -2.47 6.17
CA GLN A 332 -15.55 -2.70 6.02
C GLN A 332 -15.87 -3.36 4.68
N GLY A 333 -15.33 -2.83 3.58
CA GLY A 333 -15.54 -3.41 2.25
C GLY A 333 -14.89 -4.80 2.09
N THR A 334 -13.76 -5.09 2.76
CA THR A 334 -13.20 -6.45 2.80
C THR A 334 -14.17 -7.43 3.47
N ILE A 335 -14.75 -7.09 4.63
CA ILE A 335 -15.76 -7.92 5.31
C ILE A 335 -16.93 -8.20 4.38
N GLU A 336 -17.46 -7.15 3.73
CA GLU A 336 -18.58 -7.28 2.80
C GLU A 336 -18.24 -8.17 1.60
N SER A 337 -17.08 -7.96 0.99
CA SER A 337 -16.63 -8.71 -0.20
C SER A 337 -16.47 -10.20 0.14
N VAL A 338 -15.78 -10.53 1.23
CA VAL A 338 -15.59 -11.93 1.67
C VAL A 338 -16.93 -12.64 1.90
N LYS A 339 -17.89 -11.97 2.54
CA LYS A 339 -19.20 -12.55 2.85
C LYS A 339 -20.06 -12.70 1.59
N LYS A 340 -20.10 -11.70 0.71
CA LYS A 340 -20.94 -11.70 -0.49
C LYS A 340 -20.40 -12.62 -1.59
N ASN A 341 -19.10 -12.79 -1.68
CA ASN A 341 -18.47 -13.60 -2.74
C ASN A 341 -18.29 -15.08 -2.36
N GLY A 342 -18.56 -15.46 -1.11
CA GLY A 342 -18.46 -16.87 -0.68
C GLY A 342 -17.01 -17.35 -0.48
N THR A 343 -16.08 -16.43 -0.24
CA THR A 343 -14.64 -16.70 -0.17
C THR A 343 -14.28 -17.78 0.85
N ILE A 344 -14.93 -17.81 2.01
CA ILE A 344 -14.63 -18.79 3.08
C ILE A 344 -14.97 -20.20 2.60
N GLN A 345 -16.14 -20.39 1.99
CA GLN A 345 -16.59 -21.68 1.47
C GLN A 345 -15.67 -22.19 0.37
N ASP A 346 -15.15 -21.29 -0.47
CA ASP A 346 -14.20 -21.66 -1.51
C ASP A 346 -12.85 -22.09 -0.94
N LYS A 347 -12.37 -21.46 0.14
CA LYS A 347 -11.18 -21.94 0.87
C LYS A 347 -11.39 -23.29 1.53
N GLU A 348 -12.56 -23.53 2.13
CA GLU A 348 -12.89 -24.83 2.73
C GLU A 348 -12.81 -25.97 1.71
N LYS A 349 -13.22 -25.74 0.45
CA LYS A 349 -13.09 -26.74 -0.63
C LYS A 349 -11.62 -27.06 -0.94
N VAL A 350 -10.76 -26.03 -1.01
CA VAL A 350 -9.31 -26.21 -1.21
C VAL A 350 -8.71 -27.01 -0.06
N GLU A 351 -9.12 -26.72 1.17
CA GLU A 351 -8.66 -27.40 2.38
C GLU A 351 -9.11 -28.84 2.48
N GLN A 352 -10.34 -29.15 2.07
CA GLN A 352 -10.84 -30.53 1.98
C GLN A 352 -10.00 -31.35 1.01
N HIS A 353 -9.67 -30.78 -0.15
CA HIS A 353 -8.79 -31.44 -1.12
C HIS A 353 -7.39 -31.68 -0.54
N PHE A 354 -6.80 -30.65 0.08
CA PHE A 354 -5.52 -30.78 0.78
C PHE A 354 -5.57 -31.86 1.87
N GLN A 355 -6.61 -31.88 2.71
CA GLN A 355 -6.71 -32.83 3.82
C GLN A 355 -6.85 -34.28 3.33
N ALA A 356 -7.59 -34.49 2.23
CA ALA A 356 -7.68 -35.81 1.61
C ALA A 356 -6.32 -36.30 1.12
N TRP A 357 -5.54 -35.43 0.47
CA TRP A 357 -4.16 -35.73 0.05
C TRP A 357 -3.23 -35.95 1.26
N ALA A 358 -3.33 -35.09 2.29
CA ALA A 358 -2.52 -35.15 3.49
C ALA A 358 -2.75 -36.45 4.27
N ASN A 359 -3.97 -37.01 4.26
CA ASN A 359 -4.31 -38.23 4.97
C ASN A 359 -3.82 -39.53 4.29
N GLN A 360 -3.27 -39.46 3.07
CA GLN A 360 -2.65 -40.61 2.42
C GLN A 360 -1.46 -41.11 3.22
N LYS A 361 -1.22 -42.43 3.22
CA LYS A 361 -0.21 -43.09 4.08
C LYS A 361 1.18 -42.42 3.99
N GLN A 362 1.62 -42.04 2.80
CA GLN A 362 2.92 -41.42 2.57
C GLN A 362 3.02 -39.95 3.02
N ASN A 363 1.90 -39.24 3.19
CA ASN A 363 1.86 -37.81 3.53
C ASN A 363 1.45 -37.58 5.00
N LYS A 364 0.75 -38.54 5.59
CA LYS A 364 0.03 -38.38 6.86
C LYS A 364 0.91 -37.94 8.02
N GLU A 365 2.12 -38.49 8.12
CA GLU A 365 3.07 -38.14 9.18
C GLU A 365 3.44 -36.65 9.17
N MET A 366 3.61 -36.06 7.98
CA MET A 366 4.06 -34.68 7.84
C MET A 366 2.91 -33.66 7.77
N TYR A 367 1.79 -34.02 7.14
CA TYR A 367 0.73 -33.06 6.80
C TYR A 367 -0.63 -33.32 7.46
N GLY A 368 -0.85 -34.52 8.02
CA GLY A 368 -2.18 -34.95 8.47
C GLY A 368 -2.85 -34.03 9.50
N GLU A 369 -2.06 -33.46 10.41
CA GLU A 369 -2.54 -32.59 11.50
C GLU A 369 -2.38 -31.09 11.22
N VAL A 370 -1.95 -30.70 10.02
CA VAL A 370 -1.60 -29.29 9.75
C VAL A 370 -2.82 -28.36 9.87
N LEU A 371 -3.97 -28.75 9.29
CA LEU A 371 -5.18 -27.93 9.35
C LEU A 371 -5.81 -27.91 10.75
N SER A 372 -5.80 -29.04 11.48
CA SER A 372 -6.30 -29.11 12.86
C SER A 372 -5.49 -28.20 13.79
N ASN A 373 -4.16 -28.20 13.64
CA ASN A 373 -3.26 -27.32 14.38
C ASN A 373 -3.48 -25.84 14.05
N ILE A 374 -3.65 -25.48 12.77
CA ILE A 374 -3.96 -24.11 12.35
C ILE A 374 -5.29 -23.65 12.95
N LYS A 375 -6.33 -24.49 12.88
CA LYS A 375 -7.64 -24.18 13.50
C LYS A 375 -7.51 -23.94 15.01
N ASN A 376 -6.78 -24.81 15.70
CA ASN A 376 -6.56 -24.69 17.15
C ASN A 376 -5.79 -23.41 17.51
N TYR A 377 -4.80 -23.00 16.70
CA TYR A 377 -4.10 -21.73 16.90
C TYR A 377 -5.06 -20.53 16.90
N TYR A 378 -5.94 -20.42 15.88
CA TYR A 378 -6.90 -19.33 15.81
C TYR A 378 -7.86 -19.34 17.01
N PHE A 379 -8.32 -20.52 17.42
CA PHE A 379 -9.15 -20.66 18.63
C PHE A 379 -8.42 -20.14 19.88
N GLN A 380 -7.16 -20.55 20.10
CA GLN A 380 -6.38 -20.20 21.30
C GLN A 380 -5.95 -18.72 21.34
N THR A 381 -5.81 -18.08 20.18
CA THR A 381 -5.26 -16.73 20.05
C THR A 381 -6.29 -15.66 19.69
N SER A 382 -7.55 -16.03 19.46
CA SER A 382 -8.63 -15.11 19.07
C SER A 382 -8.77 -13.93 20.05
N ASP A 383 -8.77 -14.17 21.36
CA ASP A 383 -8.90 -13.08 22.35
C ASP A 383 -7.74 -12.08 22.26
N ARG A 384 -6.50 -12.56 22.02
CA ARG A 384 -5.34 -11.70 21.75
C ARG A 384 -5.54 -10.92 20.46
N SER A 385 -6.05 -11.55 19.40
CA SER A 385 -6.22 -10.88 18.10
C SER A 385 -7.23 -9.74 18.18
N ILE A 386 -8.36 -9.97 18.86
CA ILE A 386 -9.36 -8.93 19.14
C ILE A 386 -8.73 -7.79 19.94
N GLU A 387 -8.03 -8.11 21.04
CA GLU A 387 -7.33 -7.11 21.85
C GLU A 387 -6.39 -6.25 21.01
N ARG A 388 -5.59 -6.89 20.15
CA ARG A 388 -4.61 -6.20 19.30
C ARG A 388 -5.26 -5.20 18.36
N ASN A 389 -6.45 -5.49 17.83
CA ASN A 389 -7.16 -4.59 16.91
C ASN A 389 -7.68 -3.35 17.65
N TYR A 390 -8.31 -3.50 18.82
CA TYR A 390 -8.72 -2.36 19.64
C TYR A 390 -7.52 -1.58 20.19
N ALA A 391 -6.48 -2.27 20.67
CA ALA A 391 -5.24 -1.65 21.16
C ALA A 391 -4.53 -0.83 20.06
N ALA A 392 -4.49 -1.35 18.83
CA ALA A 392 -3.89 -0.65 17.70
C ALA A 392 -4.65 0.64 17.37
N GLN A 393 -5.99 0.59 17.32
CA GLN A 393 -6.79 1.81 17.09
C GLN A 393 -6.70 2.80 18.25
N LEU A 394 -6.73 2.32 19.50
CA LEU A 394 -6.51 3.15 20.68
C LEU A 394 -5.14 3.85 20.61
N SER A 395 -4.06 3.12 20.32
CA SER A 395 -2.70 3.68 20.25
C SER A 395 -2.54 4.67 19.09
N ARG A 396 -3.18 4.39 17.94
CA ARG A 396 -3.11 5.22 16.74
C ARG A 396 -3.88 6.53 16.89
N ASN A 397 -5.04 6.49 17.57
CA ASN A 397 -5.98 7.60 17.59
C ASN A 397 -5.95 8.42 18.88
N ALA A 398 -5.68 7.80 20.04
CA ALA A 398 -5.56 8.52 21.33
C ALA A 398 -4.10 8.86 21.62
N ARG A 399 -3.71 10.11 21.38
CA ARG A 399 -2.30 10.55 21.45
C ARG A 399 -1.74 10.53 22.87
N TYR A 400 -2.56 10.75 23.90
CA TYR A 400 -2.09 10.81 25.29
C TYR A 400 -1.30 9.57 25.74
N LEU A 401 -1.76 8.35 25.40
CA LEU A 401 -1.06 7.13 25.82
C LEU A 401 0.30 7.00 25.12
N SER A 402 0.33 7.21 23.80
CA SER A 402 1.60 7.13 23.06
C SER A 402 2.56 8.25 23.48
N TYR A 403 2.05 9.46 23.73
CA TYR A 403 2.87 10.61 24.12
C TYR A 403 3.47 10.41 25.51
N ALA A 404 2.67 10.01 26.49
CA ALA A 404 3.14 9.75 27.84
C ALA A 404 4.18 8.61 27.86
N ASN A 405 3.94 7.50 27.15
CA ASN A 405 4.90 6.40 27.11
C ASN A 405 6.22 6.80 26.43
N THR A 406 6.15 7.43 25.25
CA THR A 406 7.35 7.85 24.49
C THR A 406 8.15 8.91 25.25
N LEU A 407 7.51 10.00 25.68
CA LEU A 407 8.21 11.09 26.35
C LEU A 407 8.68 10.69 27.74
N GLY A 408 7.89 9.92 28.50
CA GLY A 408 8.30 9.41 29.81
C GLY A 408 9.53 8.50 29.73
N THR A 409 9.58 7.61 28.73
CA THR A 409 10.77 6.78 28.47
C THR A 409 12.00 7.63 28.14
N LEU A 410 11.84 8.63 27.28
CA LEU A 410 12.93 9.55 26.92
C LEU A 410 13.36 10.43 28.10
N PHE A 411 12.45 10.82 28.98
CA PHE A 411 12.77 11.57 30.20
C PHE A 411 13.56 10.72 31.19
N ASN A 412 13.23 9.44 31.36
CA ASN A 412 14.04 8.51 32.15
C ASN A 412 15.48 8.43 31.59
N GLN A 413 15.63 8.28 30.27
CA GLN A 413 16.95 8.25 29.62
C GLN A 413 17.71 9.57 29.82
N TYR A 414 17.02 10.71 29.65
CA TYR A 414 17.61 12.04 29.83
C TYR A 414 18.07 12.29 31.27
N MET A 415 17.28 11.86 32.27
CA MET A 415 17.65 11.98 33.68
C MET A 415 18.85 11.09 34.03
N ALA A 416 18.90 9.87 33.47
CA ALA A 416 19.97 8.90 33.68
C ALA A 416 21.28 9.22 32.94
N GLU A 417 21.26 10.11 31.94
CA GLU A 417 22.46 10.51 31.21
C GLU A 417 23.38 11.37 32.09
N ASN A 418 24.65 10.97 32.17
CA ASN A 418 25.69 11.56 33.01
C ASN A 418 26.65 12.47 32.22
N SER A 419 26.74 12.30 30.89
CA SER A 419 27.54 13.17 30.03
C SER A 419 26.83 14.50 29.78
N ALA A 420 27.43 15.61 30.21
CA ALA A 420 26.88 16.95 30.00
C ALA A 420 26.60 17.26 28.51
N THR A 421 27.52 16.88 27.61
CA THR A 421 27.36 17.08 26.16
C THR A 421 26.20 16.27 25.59
N LYS A 422 26.11 14.97 25.93
CA LYS A 422 25.00 14.13 25.47
C LYS A 422 23.67 14.63 26.04
N LYS A 423 23.65 15.01 27.32
CA LYS A 423 22.47 15.55 27.99
C LYS A 423 21.97 16.84 27.34
N ALA A 424 22.86 17.77 27.00
CA ALA A 424 22.52 18.99 26.26
C ALA A 424 21.91 18.68 24.87
N ASN A 425 22.52 17.76 24.13
CA ASN A 425 22.00 17.33 22.82
C ASN A 425 20.65 16.60 22.93
N MET A 426 20.47 15.75 23.94
CA MET A 426 19.19 15.11 24.24
C MET A 426 18.13 16.15 24.58
N LYS A 427 18.45 17.17 25.39
CA LYS A 427 17.51 18.26 25.71
C LYS A 427 17.06 18.98 24.45
N LYS A 428 17.98 19.35 23.55
CA LYS A 428 17.65 19.97 22.27
C LYS A 428 16.71 19.09 21.43
N THR A 429 17.08 17.82 21.26
CA THR A 429 16.28 16.84 20.48
C THR A 429 14.90 16.62 21.09
N LEU A 430 14.81 16.60 22.43
CA LEU A 430 13.55 16.47 23.15
C LEU A 430 12.66 17.69 22.98
N THR A 431 13.21 18.90 23.08
CA THR A 431 12.48 20.15 22.83
C THR A 431 11.86 20.15 21.43
N GLU A 432 12.66 19.86 20.39
CA GLU A 432 12.18 19.80 19.00
C GLU A 432 11.07 18.74 18.83
N ARG A 433 11.24 17.57 19.45
CA ARG A 433 10.23 16.49 19.44
C ARG A 433 8.95 16.91 20.14
N ILE A 434 9.03 17.56 21.30
CA ILE A 434 7.86 18.03 22.05
C ILE A 434 7.08 19.05 21.23
N HIS A 435 7.76 20.03 20.62
CA HIS A 435 7.10 20.98 19.72
C HIS A 435 6.37 20.28 18.58
N THR A 436 7.04 19.34 17.90
CA THR A 436 6.44 18.58 16.78
C THR A 436 5.22 17.77 17.24
N MET A 437 5.29 17.13 18.40
CA MET A 437 4.20 16.31 18.93
C MET A 437 2.98 17.16 19.32
N TYR A 438 3.19 18.34 19.92
CA TYR A 438 2.09 19.16 20.43
C TYR A 438 1.59 20.25 19.47
N GLU A 439 2.27 20.50 18.34
CA GLU A 439 1.91 21.53 17.36
C GLU A 439 0.42 21.46 16.93
N LYS A 440 -0.07 20.25 16.63
CA LYS A 440 -1.43 19.98 16.15
C LYS A 440 -2.32 19.35 17.21
N PHE A 441 -1.95 19.43 18.47
CA PHE A 441 -2.60 18.71 19.56
C PHE A 441 -3.76 19.53 20.13
N ASN A 442 -4.97 18.96 20.12
CA ASN A 442 -6.13 19.58 20.78
C ASN A 442 -6.40 18.84 22.12
N PRO A 443 -6.11 19.44 23.29
CA PRO A 443 -6.27 18.77 24.58
C PRO A 443 -7.69 18.33 24.89
N GLN A 444 -8.71 19.07 24.46
CA GLN A 444 -10.11 18.71 24.73
C GLN A 444 -10.53 17.50 23.91
N LEU A 445 -10.22 17.49 22.62
CA LEU A 445 -10.45 16.34 21.73
C LEU A 445 -9.73 15.11 22.27
N GLU A 446 -8.45 15.24 22.62
CA GLU A 446 -7.63 14.09 23.04
C GLU A 446 -8.04 13.54 24.41
N GLN A 447 -8.58 14.38 25.30
CA GLN A 447 -9.15 13.94 26.58
C GLN A 447 -10.38 13.05 26.34
N GLU A 448 -11.30 13.50 25.49
CA GLU A 448 -12.48 12.72 25.11
C GLU A 448 -12.09 11.46 24.33
N MET A 449 -11.15 11.57 23.39
CA MET A 449 -10.61 10.43 22.62
C MET A 449 -10.05 9.35 23.53
N LEU A 450 -9.22 9.73 24.52
CA LEU A 450 -8.67 8.79 25.49
C LEU A 450 -9.78 8.08 26.28
N GLN A 451 -10.74 8.83 26.80
CA GLN A 451 -11.86 8.29 27.58
C GLN A 451 -12.68 7.30 26.74
N VAL A 452 -13.15 7.73 25.57
CA VAL A 452 -14.04 6.96 24.71
C VAL A 452 -13.35 5.70 24.18
N MET A 453 -12.11 5.82 23.73
CA MET A 453 -11.39 4.66 23.18
C MET A 453 -11.00 3.64 24.25
N VAL A 454 -10.66 4.08 25.47
CA VAL A 454 -10.41 3.15 26.60
C VAL A 454 -11.71 2.50 27.07
N GLN A 455 -12.83 3.24 27.10
CA GLN A 455 -14.14 2.65 27.39
C GLN A 455 -14.47 1.55 26.38
N LEU A 456 -14.38 1.84 25.07
CA LEU A 456 -14.61 0.86 24.02
C LEU A 456 -13.70 -0.37 24.16
N TYR A 457 -12.41 -0.16 24.43
CA TYR A 457 -11.47 -1.26 24.67
C TYR A 457 -11.94 -2.15 25.83
N ARG A 458 -12.35 -1.57 26.96
CA ARG A 458 -12.82 -2.36 28.14
C ARG A 458 -14.09 -3.14 27.84
N ASP A 459 -15.00 -2.55 27.07
CA ASP A 459 -16.29 -3.17 26.75
C ASP A 459 -16.15 -4.37 25.80
N LYS A 460 -15.09 -4.36 24.97
CA LYS A 460 -14.92 -5.33 23.88
C LYS A 460 -13.81 -6.35 24.11
N VAL A 461 -12.80 -6.00 24.90
CA VAL A 461 -11.65 -6.87 25.16
C VAL A 461 -11.86 -7.67 26.44
N ARG A 462 -11.77 -9.00 26.33
CA ARG A 462 -11.89 -9.89 27.49
C ARG A 462 -10.70 -9.74 28.43
N ASN A 463 -10.95 -9.84 29.73
CA ASN A 463 -9.91 -9.72 30.78
C ASN A 463 -8.72 -10.68 30.62
N SER A 464 -8.92 -11.85 29.98
CA SER A 464 -7.87 -12.82 29.67
C SER A 464 -6.76 -12.29 28.75
N ALA A 465 -7.09 -11.29 27.92
CA ALA A 465 -6.20 -10.63 26.98
C ALA A 465 -6.00 -9.12 27.28
N ALA A 466 -6.92 -8.49 28.01
CA ALA A 466 -6.89 -7.06 28.29
C ALA A 466 -5.63 -6.62 29.05
N ALA A 467 -5.12 -5.45 28.67
CA ALA A 467 -4.07 -4.77 29.42
C ALA A 467 -4.46 -4.58 30.88
N THR A 468 -3.58 -4.98 31.80
CA THR A 468 -3.80 -4.85 33.25
C THR A 468 -4.09 -3.41 33.67
N ALA A 469 -3.55 -2.43 32.91
CA ALA A 469 -3.83 -1.00 33.07
C ALA A 469 -5.31 -0.65 33.05
N PHE A 470 -6.12 -1.39 32.28
CA PHE A 470 -7.53 -1.07 32.03
C PHE A 470 -8.52 -1.97 32.75
N GLN A 471 -8.06 -3.01 33.44
CA GLN A 471 -8.95 -3.91 34.18
C GLN A 471 -9.69 -3.18 35.31
N THR A 472 -9.00 -2.28 36.02
CA THR A 472 -9.52 -1.59 37.21
C THR A 472 -9.73 -0.09 37.04
N ILE A 473 -9.42 0.46 35.86
CA ILE A 473 -9.54 1.91 35.63
C ILE A 473 -11.01 2.29 35.43
N ASN A 474 -11.39 3.49 35.92
CA ASN A 474 -12.65 4.13 35.53
C ASN A 474 -12.38 5.07 34.34
N PRO A 475 -12.84 4.74 33.11
CA PRO A 475 -12.60 5.58 31.94
C PRO A 475 -13.08 7.01 32.10
N GLN A 476 -14.10 7.26 32.93
CA GLN A 476 -14.69 8.60 33.03
C GLN A 476 -13.80 9.59 33.80
N LEU A 477 -12.79 9.07 34.51
CA LEU A 477 -11.77 9.88 35.17
C LEU A 477 -10.56 10.17 34.27
N LEU A 478 -10.47 9.55 33.09
CA LEU A 478 -9.28 9.66 32.23
C LEU A 478 -9.07 11.06 31.67
N GLY A 479 -10.15 11.80 31.38
CA GLY A 479 -10.05 13.20 30.95
C GLY A 479 -9.42 14.07 32.04
N GLU A 480 -9.77 13.86 33.31
CA GLU A 480 -9.18 14.56 34.45
C GLU A 480 -7.73 14.13 34.70
N VAL A 481 -7.45 12.82 34.64
CA VAL A 481 -6.09 12.28 34.74
C VAL A 481 -5.18 12.90 33.68
N ALA A 482 -5.63 12.99 32.43
CA ALA A 482 -4.86 13.60 31.35
C ALA A 482 -4.65 15.10 31.56
N ARG A 483 -5.67 15.82 32.04
CA ARG A 483 -5.60 17.27 32.32
C ARG A 483 -4.60 17.62 33.42
N ASN A 484 -4.48 16.76 34.43
CA ASN A 484 -3.61 16.98 35.59
C ASN A 484 -2.21 16.35 35.43
N SER A 485 -1.91 15.76 34.27
CA SER A 485 -0.66 15.05 34.00
C SER A 485 0.48 15.99 33.57
N ILE A 486 1.73 15.53 33.75
CA ILE A 486 2.93 16.07 33.10
C ILE A 486 2.73 16.21 31.58
N PHE A 487 1.96 15.29 30.97
CA PHE A 487 1.74 15.23 29.52
C PHE A 487 0.48 15.96 29.07
N ALA A 488 -0.15 16.78 29.91
CA ALA A 488 -1.43 17.43 29.62
C ALA A 488 -1.40 18.29 28.34
N ASN A 489 -0.31 19.01 28.12
CA ASN A 489 -0.10 19.93 27.01
C ASN A 489 1.40 20.27 26.85
N GLN A 490 1.76 20.98 25.78
CA GLN A 490 3.14 21.39 25.49
C GLN A 490 3.82 22.10 26.67
N GLN A 491 3.11 23.04 27.31
CA GLN A 491 3.67 23.83 28.40
C GLN A 491 4.03 22.94 29.61
N SER A 492 3.14 22.03 30.00
CA SER A 492 3.37 21.10 31.11
C SER A 492 4.61 20.21 30.87
N VAL A 493 4.72 19.65 29.66
CA VAL A 493 5.85 18.80 29.26
C VAL A 493 7.16 19.60 29.22
N MET A 494 7.14 20.81 28.66
CA MET A 494 8.32 21.68 28.62
C MET A 494 8.76 22.12 30.02
N ASN A 495 7.82 22.42 30.91
CA ASN A 495 8.11 22.73 32.31
C ASN A 495 8.81 21.55 32.99
N PHE A 496 8.32 20.32 32.75
CA PHE A 496 8.97 19.11 33.27
C PHE A 496 10.37 18.89 32.67
N LEU A 497 10.57 19.07 31.36
CA LEU A 497 11.90 18.95 30.74
C LEU A 497 12.91 19.96 31.31
N ASN A 498 12.44 21.15 31.69
CA ASN A 498 13.28 22.18 32.30
C ASN A 498 13.65 21.88 33.75
N GLN A 499 12.77 21.20 34.50
CA GLN A 499 12.99 20.82 35.90
C GLN A 499 12.58 19.35 36.13
N PRO A 500 13.34 18.40 35.55
CA PRO A 500 12.94 17.00 35.57
C PRO A 500 13.02 16.43 36.99
N ASN A 501 12.05 15.61 37.35
CA ASN A 501 12.01 14.97 38.66
C ASN A 501 11.53 13.52 38.54
N GLN A 502 12.39 12.58 38.92
CA GLN A 502 12.14 11.14 38.79
C GLN A 502 10.89 10.69 39.55
N LYS A 503 10.68 11.23 40.76
CA LYS A 503 9.52 10.88 41.59
C LYS A 503 8.22 11.39 40.99
N LYS A 504 8.20 12.63 40.48
CA LYS A 504 7.02 13.19 39.79
C LYS A 504 6.66 12.36 38.56
N LEU A 505 7.65 12.01 37.72
CA LEU A 505 7.42 11.19 36.54
C LEU A 505 6.90 9.80 36.89
N SER A 506 7.56 9.10 37.82
CA SER A 506 7.17 7.74 38.21
C SER A 506 5.84 7.68 38.95
N GLN A 507 5.36 8.81 39.49
CA GLN A 507 4.07 8.92 40.17
C GLN A 507 2.94 9.45 39.28
N ASP A 508 3.24 10.01 38.11
CA ASP A 508 2.24 10.51 37.16
C ASP A 508 1.25 9.40 36.75
N PRO A 509 -0.06 9.57 37.01
CA PRO A 509 -1.02 8.51 36.74
C PRO A 509 -1.15 8.17 35.26
N LEU A 510 -1.09 9.16 34.36
CA LEU A 510 -1.19 8.93 32.92
C LEU A 510 0.02 8.13 32.41
N TYR A 511 1.23 8.44 32.89
CA TYR A 511 2.43 7.68 32.55
C TYR A 511 2.32 6.22 32.99
N LYS A 512 1.87 5.96 34.22
CA LYS A 512 1.69 4.59 34.72
C LYS A 512 0.72 3.79 33.86
N ILE A 513 -0.39 4.41 33.46
CA ILE A 513 -1.40 3.79 32.58
C ILE A 513 -0.78 3.48 31.22
N ALA A 514 -0.16 4.48 30.60
CA ALA A 514 0.47 4.35 29.29
C ALA A 514 1.58 3.31 29.25
N TYR A 515 2.43 3.29 30.26
CA TYR A 515 3.52 2.32 30.40
C TYR A 515 2.99 0.89 30.56
N LYS A 516 2.04 0.67 31.49
CA LYS A 516 1.43 -0.66 31.68
C LYS A 516 0.65 -1.14 30.46
N PHE A 517 -0.01 -0.22 29.74
CA PHE A 517 -0.66 -0.55 28.48
C PHE A 517 0.37 -0.98 27.42
N ALA A 518 1.49 -0.27 27.29
CA ALA A 518 2.56 -0.62 26.37
C ALA A 518 3.23 -1.97 26.70
N GLU A 519 3.31 -2.36 27.98
CA GLU A 519 3.83 -3.66 28.42
C GLU A 519 2.89 -4.85 28.12
N ASN A 520 1.61 -4.60 27.79
CA ASN A 520 0.64 -5.68 27.53
C ASN A 520 1.03 -6.53 26.32
N ALA A 521 1.37 -5.89 25.19
CA ALA A 521 1.67 -6.61 23.96
C ALA A 521 2.91 -7.53 24.09
N PRO A 522 4.06 -7.09 24.64
CA PRO A 522 5.17 -7.98 24.95
C PRO A 522 4.79 -9.15 25.88
N ALA A 523 3.97 -8.90 26.91
CA ALA A 523 3.54 -9.95 27.83
C ALA A 523 2.66 -11.01 27.14
N LEU A 524 1.70 -10.60 26.31
CA LEU A 524 0.87 -11.51 25.52
C LEU A 524 1.69 -12.28 24.49
N ASN A 525 2.64 -11.63 23.82
CA ASN A 525 3.55 -12.28 22.87
C ASN A 525 4.38 -13.35 23.57
N LYS A 526 4.92 -13.07 24.76
CA LYS A 526 5.65 -14.05 25.55
C LYS A 526 4.77 -15.23 25.96
N LYS A 527 3.53 -14.96 26.37
CA LYS A 527 2.56 -15.99 26.79
C LYS A 527 2.17 -16.95 25.66
N LEU A 528 2.15 -16.47 24.41
CA LEU A 528 1.67 -17.21 23.25
C LEU A 528 2.80 -17.57 22.26
N ALA A 529 4.06 -17.44 22.67
CA ALA A 529 5.22 -17.66 21.82
C ALA A 529 5.24 -19.08 21.24
N GLU A 530 4.92 -20.09 22.04
CA GLU A 530 4.86 -21.49 21.59
C GLU A 530 3.74 -21.70 20.56
N ASN A 531 2.58 -21.06 20.76
CA ASN A 531 1.47 -21.11 19.79
C ASN A 531 1.87 -20.46 18.46
N ASP A 532 2.53 -19.29 18.51
CA ASP A 532 3.01 -18.59 17.32
C ASP A 532 4.09 -19.39 16.58
N GLU A 533 4.99 -20.07 17.32
CA GLU A 533 6.00 -20.96 16.76
C GLU A 533 5.37 -22.15 16.03
N ALA A 534 4.43 -22.84 16.71
CA ALA A 534 3.68 -23.93 16.13
C ALA A 534 2.88 -23.48 14.89
N PHE A 535 2.29 -22.29 14.93
CA PHE A 535 1.55 -21.75 13.79
C PHE A 535 2.46 -21.46 12.59
N ALA A 536 3.63 -20.85 12.80
CA ALA A 536 4.60 -20.59 11.73
C ALA A 536 5.02 -21.90 11.03
N LYS A 537 5.32 -22.96 11.81
CA LYS A 537 5.61 -24.30 11.27
C LYS A 537 4.46 -24.86 10.46
N ASN A 538 3.25 -24.87 11.02
CA ASN A 538 2.08 -25.45 10.35
C ASN A 538 1.69 -24.66 9.11
N ASN A 539 1.81 -23.32 9.11
CA ASN A 539 1.52 -22.49 7.95
C ASN A 539 2.53 -22.70 6.80
N ARG A 540 3.82 -22.95 7.13
CA ARG A 540 4.84 -23.36 6.16
C ARG A 540 4.53 -24.72 5.55
N LEU A 541 4.21 -25.71 6.39
CA LEU A 541 3.87 -27.08 5.96
C LEU A 541 2.56 -27.13 5.18
N PHE A 542 1.57 -26.32 5.56
CA PHE A 542 0.32 -26.20 4.83
C PHE A 542 0.59 -25.78 3.39
N PHE A 543 1.37 -24.72 3.20
CA PHE A 543 1.62 -24.24 1.86
C PHE A 543 2.51 -25.20 1.05
N ASP A 544 3.54 -25.78 1.67
CA ASP A 544 4.36 -26.82 1.02
C ASP A 544 3.51 -28.02 0.55
N GLY A 545 2.67 -28.56 1.44
CA GLY A 545 1.78 -29.67 1.10
C GLY A 545 0.70 -29.28 0.10
N LEU A 546 0.16 -28.06 0.14
CA LEU A 546 -0.82 -27.54 -0.82
C LEU A 546 -0.25 -27.51 -2.25
N ARG A 547 1.03 -27.12 -2.40
CA ARG A 547 1.72 -27.15 -3.71
C ARG A 547 1.96 -28.58 -4.19
N LYS A 548 2.29 -29.50 -3.29
CA LYS A 548 2.49 -30.93 -3.61
C LYS A 548 1.19 -31.67 -3.92
N ALA A 549 0.08 -31.28 -3.29
CA ALA A 549 -1.24 -31.83 -3.56
C ALA A 549 -1.78 -31.40 -4.93
N ASN A 550 -1.38 -30.23 -5.42
CA ASN A 550 -1.92 -29.59 -6.62
C ASN A 550 -0.80 -29.32 -7.65
N THR A 551 -0.20 -30.36 -8.21
CA THR A 551 0.94 -30.23 -9.14
C THR A 551 0.60 -29.53 -10.45
N ASP A 552 -0.68 -29.52 -10.84
CA ASP A 552 -1.16 -28.90 -12.06
C ASP A 552 -1.46 -27.39 -11.89
N LYS A 553 -1.44 -26.89 -10.64
CA LYS A 553 -1.65 -25.46 -10.34
C LYS A 553 -0.30 -24.75 -10.20
N THR A 554 -0.15 -23.65 -10.91
CA THR A 554 0.99 -22.73 -10.73
C THR A 554 0.69 -21.78 -9.57
N TYR A 555 1.63 -21.67 -8.63
CA TYR A 555 1.51 -20.79 -7.45
C TYR A 555 2.46 -19.59 -7.59
N TYR A 556 2.01 -18.44 -7.11
CA TYR A 556 2.81 -17.22 -6.99
C TYR A 556 2.93 -16.82 -5.52
N PRO A 557 4.01 -16.18 -5.08
CA PRO A 557 4.16 -15.86 -3.67
C PRO A 557 3.40 -14.59 -3.29
N ASP A 558 3.00 -14.50 -2.02
CA ASP A 558 2.42 -13.29 -1.46
C ASP A 558 3.29 -12.04 -1.71
N ALA A 559 2.66 -10.89 -1.91
CA ALA A 559 3.35 -9.61 -2.07
C ALA A 559 4.19 -9.27 -0.83
N SER A 560 5.33 -8.61 -1.05
CA SER A 560 6.32 -8.37 0.01
C SER A 560 7.15 -7.09 -0.19
N SER A 561 6.60 -6.08 -0.86
CA SER A 561 7.29 -4.83 -1.24
C SER A 561 8.52 -5.08 -2.11
N THR A 562 8.46 -6.09 -2.97
CA THR A 562 9.48 -6.45 -3.96
C THR A 562 8.89 -6.29 -5.35
N MET A 563 9.73 -6.08 -6.37
CA MET A 563 9.25 -5.90 -7.74
C MET A 563 8.53 -7.17 -8.24
N ARG A 564 7.29 -7.02 -8.70
CA ARG A 564 6.44 -8.06 -9.28
C ARG A 564 5.88 -7.63 -10.62
N ILE A 565 5.42 -8.61 -11.40
CA ILE A 565 4.59 -8.41 -12.58
C ILE A 565 3.25 -9.13 -12.43
N THR A 566 2.19 -8.52 -12.91
CA THR A 566 0.87 -9.14 -13.08
C THR A 566 0.41 -8.94 -14.53
N PHE A 567 -0.39 -9.88 -15.04
CA PHE A 567 -0.91 -9.88 -16.40
C PHE A 567 -2.43 -9.84 -16.35
N GLY A 568 -3.06 -9.33 -17.40
CA GLY A 568 -4.49 -9.13 -17.44
C GLY A 568 -4.94 -8.58 -18.78
N ASN A 569 -6.12 -7.99 -18.78
CA ASN A 569 -6.75 -7.34 -19.91
C ASN A 569 -7.49 -6.09 -19.42
N VAL A 570 -7.72 -5.14 -20.32
CA VAL A 570 -8.81 -4.15 -20.14
C VAL A 570 -10.10 -4.93 -19.96
N ASP A 571 -10.89 -4.63 -18.93
CA ASP A 571 -12.05 -5.44 -18.58
C ASP A 571 -13.21 -4.62 -18.02
N VAL A 572 -14.42 -5.13 -18.24
CA VAL A 572 -15.68 -4.51 -17.83
C VAL A 572 -16.04 -4.95 -16.42
N LEU A 573 -16.38 -4.01 -15.53
CA LEU A 573 -16.94 -4.33 -14.23
C LEU A 573 -18.44 -4.68 -14.38
N PRO A 574 -18.88 -5.89 -14.01
CA PRO A 574 -20.31 -6.22 -14.04
C PRO A 574 -21.12 -5.33 -13.08
N ILE A 575 -22.34 -4.98 -13.46
CA ILE A 575 -23.22 -4.14 -12.63
C ILE A 575 -23.79 -4.97 -11.47
N ARG A 576 -23.63 -4.45 -10.25
CA ARG A 576 -24.33 -4.94 -9.07
C ARG A 576 -25.51 -4.05 -8.71
N ASN A 577 -26.61 -4.67 -8.29
CA ASN A 577 -27.83 -3.95 -7.88
C ASN A 577 -27.68 -3.19 -6.55
N ASP A 578 -26.63 -3.46 -5.77
CA ASP A 578 -26.35 -2.80 -4.48
C ASP A 578 -25.26 -1.71 -4.58
N ARG A 579 -24.93 -1.28 -5.79
CA ARG A 579 -23.94 -0.24 -6.10
C ARG A 579 -24.52 0.72 -7.14
N GLU A 580 -24.01 1.95 -7.14
CA GLU A 580 -24.44 2.99 -8.07
C GLU A 580 -23.33 3.30 -9.09
N TYR A 581 -23.52 2.92 -10.35
CA TYR A 581 -22.56 3.17 -11.44
C TYR A 581 -22.97 4.40 -12.25
N HIS A 582 -23.00 5.56 -11.60
CA HIS A 582 -23.47 6.81 -12.23
C HIS A 582 -22.71 7.14 -13.51
N GLY A 583 -23.46 7.43 -14.58
CA GLY A 583 -22.92 7.94 -15.84
C GLY A 583 -22.29 6.90 -16.76
N VAL A 584 -22.37 5.60 -16.45
CA VAL A 584 -21.75 4.54 -17.27
C VAL A 584 -22.76 3.41 -17.55
N LYS A 585 -22.80 2.95 -18.80
CA LYS A 585 -23.61 1.78 -19.20
C LYS A 585 -22.80 0.50 -18.99
N GLU A 586 -23.46 -0.62 -18.74
CA GLU A 586 -22.78 -1.91 -18.45
C GLU A 586 -21.67 -2.24 -19.45
N LYS A 587 -21.95 -2.18 -20.76
CA LYS A 587 -20.93 -2.48 -21.80
C LYS A 587 -19.72 -1.53 -21.81
N ASP A 588 -19.89 -0.33 -21.28
CA ASP A 588 -18.89 0.74 -21.23
C ASP A 588 -18.35 0.90 -19.80
N ASN A 589 -18.71 0.00 -18.87
CA ASN A 589 -18.35 0.05 -17.45
C ASN A 589 -16.89 -0.38 -17.20
N TYR A 590 -16.00 0.18 -18.00
CA TYR A 590 -14.56 0.06 -17.94
C TYR A 590 -13.85 1.39 -18.22
N ILE A 591 -14.54 2.44 -18.67
CA ILE A 591 -13.92 3.71 -19.05
C ILE A 591 -14.77 4.91 -18.62
N THR A 592 -14.12 6.00 -18.19
CA THR A 592 -14.76 7.28 -17.87
C THR A 592 -14.19 8.40 -18.71
N THR A 593 -14.95 9.49 -18.87
CA THR A 593 -14.59 10.62 -19.75
C THR A 593 -14.64 11.95 -19.02
N ILE A 594 -14.06 12.97 -19.64
CA ILE A 594 -14.11 14.36 -19.15
C ILE A 594 -15.53 14.90 -19.01
N ASP A 595 -16.45 14.54 -19.91
CA ASP A 595 -17.84 14.98 -19.83
C ASP A 595 -18.52 14.41 -18.56
N ALA A 596 -18.20 13.17 -18.19
CA ALA A 596 -18.70 12.56 -16.94
C ALA A 596 -18.08 13.19 -15.67
N MET A 597 -16.79 13.58 -15.73
CA MET A 597 -16.15 14.34 -14.65
C MET A 597 -16.82 15.70 -14.44
N VAL A 598 -17.10 16.43 -15.52
CA VAL A 598 -17.80 17.72 -15.46
C VAL A 598 -19.23 17.55 -14.92
N ALA A 599 -19.93 16.48 -15.29
CA ALA A 599 -21.27 16.20 -14.77
C ALA A 599 -21.30 15.94 -13.25
N LYS A 600 -20.20 15.46 -12.65
CA LYS A 600 -20.07 15.28 -11.19
C LYS A 600 -19.73 16.56 -10.43
N HIS A 601 -19.43 17.67 -11.12
CA HIS A 601 -19.00 18.92 -10.49
C HIS A 601 -20.06 19.50 -9.54
N LYS A 602 -19.62 19.91 -8.35
CA LYS A 602 -20.47 20.58 -7.34
C LYS A 602 -19.75 21.84 -6.83
N PRO A 603 -20.17 23.05 -7.25
CA PRO A 603 -19.59 24.31 -6.80
C PRO A 603 -19.48 24.41 -5.27
N GLY A 604 -18.30 24.75 -4.77
CA GLY A 604 -17.99 24.92 -3.35
C GLY A 604 -17.84 23.62 -2.55
N ASN A 605 -17.92 22.45 -3.19
CA ASN A 605 -17.70 21.17 -2.54
C ASN A 605 -16.22 20.78 -2.57
N GLU A 606 -15.60 20.58 -1.41
CA GLU A 606 -14.16 20.27 -1.28
C GLU A 606 -13.71 19.03 -2.09
N GLU A 607 -14.59 18.06 -2.33
CA GLU A 607 -14.27 16.84 -3.08
C GLU A 607 -14.65 16.90 -4.57
N PHE A 608 -15.68 17.70 -4.92
CA PHE A 608 -16.27 17.71 -6.27
C PHE A 608 -16.17 19.08 -6.98
N GLU A 609 -15.40 20.02 -6.44
CA GLU A 609 -15.04 21.27 -7.11
C GLU A 609 -14.10 21.00 -8.30
N LEU A 610 -14.32 21.69 -9.42
CA LEU A 610 -13.43 21.67 -10.58
C LEU A 610 -12.91 23.09 -10.83
N PRO A 611 -11.60 23.27 -11.14
CA PRO A 611 -11.09 24.59 -11.50
C PRO A 611 -11.81 25.16 -12.72
N GLN A 612 -12.12 26.46 -12.71
CA GLN A 612 -12.81 27.12 -13.83
C GLN A 612 -12.09 26.91 -15.17
N ARG A 613 -10.76 26.98 -15.17
CA ARG A 613 -9.93 26.68 -16.35
C ARG A 613 -10.22 25.29 -16.93
N PHE A 614 -10.40 24.28 -16.09
CA PHE A 614 -10.72 22.93 -16.53
C PHE A 614 -12.10 22.87 -17.18
N LEU A 615 -13.11 23.51 -16.57
CA LEU A 615 -14.47 23.60 -17.11
C LEU A 615 -14.51 24.29 -18.48
N ASP A 616 -13.76 25.39 -18.64
CA ASP A 616 -13.68 26.14 -19.90
C ASP A 616 -13.03 25.29 -21.00
N MET A 617 -11.95 24.58 -20.66
CA MET A 617 -11.26 23.68 -21.60
C MET A 617 -12.11 22.45 -21.98
N ALA A 618 -12.82 21.86 -21.01
CA ALA A 618 -13.75 20.77 -21.28
C ALA A 618 -14.88 21.22 -22.22
N ARG A 619 -15.43 22.43 -22.01
CA ARG A 619 -16.45 23.02 -22.89
C ARG A 619 -15.94 23.28 -24.30
N ALA A 620 -14.70 23.74 -24.44
CA ALA A 620 -14.08 24.02 -25.73
C ALA A 620 -13.76 22.74 -26.53
N LYS A 621 -13.64 21.58 -25.87
CA LYS A 621 -13.30 20.29 -26.46
C LYS A 621 -11.99 20.29 -27.28
N ASP A 622 -11.02 21.15 -26.91
CA ASP A 622 -9.66 21.12 -27.49
C ASP A 622 -8.84 19.97 -26.87
N PHE A 623 -9.18 18.75 -27.25
CA PHE A 623 -8.52 17.53 -26.79
C PHE A 623 -7.37 17.10 -27.73
N GLY A 624 -7.31 17.63 -28.95
CA GLY A 624 -6.25 17.35 -29.91
C GLY A 624 -5.99 15.85 -30.13
N GLN A 625 -4.71 15.46 -30.11
CA GLN A 625 -4.28 14.07 -30.31
C GLN A 625 -4.62 13.11 -29.15
N TYR A 626 -5.19 13.61 -28.06
CA TYR A 626 -5.49 12.82 -26.85
C TYR A 626 -6.94 12.32 -26.83
N ALA A 627 -7.77 12.78 -27.77
CA ALA A 627 -9.13 12.28 -27.92
C ALA A 627 -9.14 10.81 -28.38
N ASP A 628 -10.15 10.07 -27.95
CA ASP A 628 -10.48 8.77 -28.49
C ASP A 628 -11.08 8.88 -29.91
N GLU A 629 -11.37 7.73 -30.52
CA GLU A 629 -11.96 7.63 -31.85
C GLU A 629 -13.35 8.30 -31.99
N ASN A 630 -14.02 8.56 -30.87
CA ASN A 630 -15.32 9.24 -30.81
C ASN A 630 -15.20 10.73 -30.47
N GLY A 631 -13.97 11.26 -30.36
CA GLY A 631 -13.72 12.66 -30.02
C GLY A 631 -13.85 12.99 -28.54
N ASN A 632 -13.94 11.99 -27.65
CA ASN A 632 -14.00 12.19 -26.20
C ASN A 632 -12.59 12.11 -25.59
N LEU A 633 -12.37 12.77 -24.45
CA LEU A 633 -11.15 12.59 -23.67
C LEU A 633 -11.40 11.57 -22.54
N PRO A 634 -10.83 10.36 -22.63
CA PRO A 634 -10.93 9.36 -21.57
C PRO A 634 -10.06 9.77 -20.38
N ILE A 635 -10.52 9.47 -19.16
CA ILE A 635 -9.87 9.88 -17.90
C ILE A 635 -9.33 8.67 -17.15
N ASN A 636 -10.20 7.73 -16.78
CA ASN A 636 -9.81 6.51 -16.11
C ASN A 636 -10.34 5.29 -16.85
N PHE A 637 -9.68 4.16 -16.66
CA PHE A 637 -10.13 2.88 -17.18
C PHE A 637 -9.82 1.71 -16.27
N LEU A 638 -10.51 0.59 -16.50
CA LEU A 638 -10.39 -0.64 -15.73
C LEU A 638 -9.60 -1.71 -16.48
N SER A 639 -8.86 -2.49 -15.70
CA SER A 639 -8.29 -3.76 -16.12
C SER A 639 -8.48 -4.83 -15.03
N ASP A 640 -8.34 -6.10 -15.36
CA ASP A 640 -8.42 -7.22 -14.40
C ASP A 640 -7.06 -7.60 -13.79
N ASN A 641 -6.06 -6.72 -13.87
CA ASN A 641 -4.74 -6.97 -13.28
C ASN A 641 -4.82 -7.13 -11.76
N ASP A 642 -3.95 -7.99 -11.20
CA ASP A 642 -3.88 -8.25 -9.77
C ASP A 642 -2.94 -7.27 -9.05
N ILE A 643 -3.53 -6.31 -8.31
CA ILE A 643 -2.80 -5.28 -7.56
C ILE A 643 -3.13 -5.27 -6.07
N THR A 644 -2.28 -4.62 -5.29
CA THR A 644 -2.54 -4.24 -3.90
C THR A 644 -1.85 -2.90 -3.59
N GLY A 645 -2.03 -2.37 -2.38
CA GLY A 645 -1.29 -1.20 -1.91
C GLY A 645 0.22 -1.39 -2.10
N GLY A 646 0.89 -0.41 -2.69
CA GLY A 646 2.26 -0.56 -3.22
C GLY A 646 2.33 -0.49 -4.75
N ASN A 647 1.26 -0.92 -5.43
CA ASN A 647 1.12 -0.75 -6.89
C ASN A 647 0.69 0.66 -7.31
N SER A 648 0.36 1.54 -6.39
CA SER A 648 0.09 2.94 -6.72
C SER A 648 1.26 3.55 -7.50
N GLY A 649 0.96 4.08 -8.68
CA GLY A 649 1.91 4.63 -9.63
C GLY A 649 2.66 3.55 -10.38
N SER A 650 2.09 2.35 -10.54
CA SER A 650 2.67 1.34 -11.44
C SER A 650 2.21 1.63 -12.86
N PRO A 651 3.07 1.46 -13.86
CA PRO A 651 2.66 1.55 -15.25
C PRO A 651 1.77 0.36 -15.61
N ILE A 652 0.60 0.65 -16.19
CA ILE A 652 -0.16 -0.33 -16.96
C ILE A 652 0.28 -0.22 -18.41
N MET A 653 0.76 -1.34 -18.96
CA MET A 653 1.38 -1.41 -20.28
C MET A 653 0.63 -2.39 -21.18
N ASN A 654 0.65 -2.13 -22.48
CA ASN A 654 0.14 -3.07 -23.47
C ASN A 654 1.14 -4.23 -23.70
N GLY A 655 0.78 -5.18 -24.57
CA GLY A 655 1.62 -6.34 -24.89
C GLY A 655 3.02 -6.04 -25.45
N LYS A 656 3.29 -4.78 -25.85
CA LYS A 656 4.60 -4.33 -26.37
C LYS A 656 5.42 -3.56 -25.33
N GLY A 657 4.94 -3.40 -24.10
CA GLY A 657 5.61 -2.58 -23.09
C GLY A 657 5.43 -1.07 -23.27
N GLU A 658 4.43 -0.64 -24.04
CA GLU A 658 4.08 0.78 -24.17
C GLU A 658 3.09 1.16 -23.06
N LEU A 659 3.33 2.28 -22.38
CA LEU A 659 2.51 2.80 -21.29
C LEU A 659 1.11 3.22 -21.78
N MET A 660 0.08 2.61 -21.21
CA MET A 660 -1.34 2.94 -21.42
C MET A 660 -1.89 3.87 -20.34
N GLY A 661 -1.25 3.90 -19.16
CA GLY A 661 -1.72 4.65 -18.01
C GLY A 661 -1.00 4.27 -16.72
N LEU A 662 -1.50 4.75 -15.59
CA LEU A 662 -0.97 4.45 -14.26
C LEU A 662 -2.04 3.83 -13.38
N ALA A 663 -1.73 2.69 -12.76
CA ALA A 663 -2.59 2.10 -11.73
C ALA A 663 -2.56 2.96 -10.47
N PHE A 664 -3.73 3.21 -9.86
CA PHE A 664 -3.82 4.02 -8.64
C PHE A 664 -4.79 3.53 -7.58
N ASP A 665 -5.74 2.65 -7.93
CA ASP A 665 -6.72 2.16 -6.97
C ASP A 665 -7.34 0.82 -7.40
N GLY A 666 -8.06 0.17 -6.48
CA GLY A 666 -8.96 -0.96 -6.75
C GLY A 666 -10.44 -0.56 -6.59
N ASN A 667 -11.35 -1.51 -6.80
CA ASN A 667 -12.79 -1.29 -6.73
C ASN A 667 -13.47 -1.93 -5.49
N SER A 668 -14.57 -1.35 -5.04
CA SER A 668 -15.22 -1.66 -3.76
C SER A 668 -15.90 -3.03 -3.72
N GLU A 669 -16.12 -3.68 -4.86
CA GLU A 669 -16.67 -5.03 -4.98
C GLU A 669 -15.66 -6.14 -4.63
N ALA A 670 -14.37 -5.81 -4.60
CA ALA A 670 -13.28 -6.78 -4.44
C ALA A 670 -12.19 -6.28 -3.47
N LEU A 671 -12.55 -5.56 -2.41
CA LEU A 671 -11.58 -5.15 -1.36
C LEU A 671 -11.05 -6.33 -0.53
N SER A 672 -11.51 -7.56 -0.80
CA SER A 672 -10.88 -8.80 -0.35
C SER A 672 -9.63 -9.18 -1.14
N GLY A 673 -9.23 -8.35 -2.11
CA GLY A 673 -8.08 -8.53 -2.99
C GLY A 673 -6.77 -8.87 -2.28
N ASP A 674 -6.54 -8.51 -1.01
CA ASP A 674 -5.32 -8.94 -0.31
C ASP A 674 -5.36 -10.40 0.17
N ILE A 675 -6.54 -11.03 0.21
CA ILE A 675 -6.82 -12.35 0.78
C ILE A 675 -7.17 -13.36 -0.32
N VAL A 676 -7.90 -12.92 -1.35
CA VAL A 676 -8.36 -13.74 -2.46
C VAL A 676 -8.50 -12.88 -3.72
N PHE A 677 -8.18 -13.43 -4.88
CA PHE A 677 -8.42 -12.73 -6.15
C PHE A 677 -9.81 -13.11 -6.65
N GLU A 678 -10.69 -12.12 -6.71
CA GLU A 678 -12.07 -12.32 -7.14
C GLU A 678 -12.15 -12.11 -8.65
N GLU A 679 -11.86 -13.14 -9.47
CA GLU A 679 -11.72 -13.01 -10.94
C GLU A 679 -12.83 -12.19 -11.61
N LYS A 680 -14.08 -12.36 -11.15
CA LYS A 680 -15.24 -11.64 -11.68
C LYS A 680 -15.28 -10.16 -11.28
N TRP A 681 -14.86 -9.85 -10.06
CA TRP A 681 -15.14 -8.57 -9.41
C TRP A 681 -13.93 -7.67 -9.32
N GLN A 682 -12.72 -8.22 -9.23
CA GLN A 682 -11.52 -7.43 -9.04
C GLN A 682 -11.18 -6.67 -10.33
N LYS A 683 -10.99 -5.36 -10.17
CA LYS A 683 -10.56 -4.45 -11.21
C LYS A 683 -9.52 -3.49 -10.64
N THR A 684 -8.48 -3.26 -11.42
CA THR A 684 -7.52 -2.17 -11.23
C THR A 684 -8.07 -0.91 -11.89
N ILE A 685 -8.10 0.19 -11.15
CA ILE A 685 -8.44 1.52 -11.65
C ILE A 685 -7.16 2.22 -12.08
N ASN A 686 -7.13 2.67 -13.34
CA ASN A 686 -5.98 3.29 -13.97
C ASN A 686 -6.32 4.70 -14.46
N VAL A 687 -5.39 5.65 -14.37
CA VAL A 687 -5.48 6.93 -15.08
C VAL A 687 -4.92 6.77 -16.49
N ASP A 688 -5.67 7.23 -17.49
CA ASP A 688 -5.32 7.10 -18.90
C ASP A 688 -4.13 7.99 -19.25
N SER A 689 -3.14 7.45 -19.96
CA SER A 689 -1.95 8.21 -20.39
C SER A 689 -2.31 9.40 -21.28
N ARG A 690 -3.39 9.31 -22.08
CA ARG A 690 -3.88 10.41 -22.91
C ARG A 690 -4.35 11.57 -22.04
N PHE A 691 -5.02 11.30 -20.92
CA PHE A 691 -5.42 12.34 -19.97
C PHE A 691 -4.22 12.95 -19.25
N VAL A 692 -3.28 12.12 -18.80
CA VAL A 692 -2.02 12.58 -18.20
C VAL A 692 -1.29 13.55 -19.14
N LEU A 693 -1.11 13.15 -20.41
CA LEU A 693 -0.44 13.97 -21.41
C LEU A 693 -1.25 15.20 -21.81
N TRP A 694 -2.59 15.12 -21.88
CA TRP A 694 -3.43 16.30 -22.10
C TRP A 694 -3.32 17.31 -20.95
N ILE A 695 -3.28 16.84 -19.70
CA ILE A 695 -3.06 17.72 -18.55
C ILE A 695 -1.69 18.41 -18.65
N ILE A 696 -0.63 17.66 -18.95
CA ILE A 696 0.73 18.20 -19.10
C ILE A 696 0.81 19.21 -20.26
N ASP A 697 0.32 18.84 -21.44
CA ASP A 697 0.43 19.65 -22.66
C ASP A 697 -0.52 20.84 -22.63
N LYS A 698 -1.83 20.56 -22.55
CA LYS A 698 -2.88 21.56 -22.75
C LYS A 698 -3.23 22.30 -21.46
N TYR A 699 -3.53 21.58 -20.38
CA TYR A 699 -4.00 22.21 -19.14
C TYR A 699 -2.88 22.97 -18.43
N ALA A 700 -1.67 22.41 -18.38
CA ALA A 700 -0.54 23.01 -17.70
C ALA A 700 0.30 23.93 -18.61
N GLY A 701 0.24 23.74 -19.92
CA GLY A 701 1.14 24.44 -20.85
C GLY A 701 2.59 23.94 -20.78
N ALA A 702 2.83 22.73 -20.26
CA ALA A 702 4.14 22.14 -20.06
C ALA A 702 4.52 21.17 -21.21
N GLY A 703 4.06 21.45 -22.44
CA GLY A 703 4.30 20.63 -23.63
C GLY A 703 5.78 20.38 -23.95
N HIS A 704 6.70 21.20 -23.42
CA HIS A 704 8.15 20.98 -23.54
C HIS A 704 8.61 19.64 -22.95
N LEU A 705 7.90 19.09 -21.96
CA LEU A 705 8.19 17.77 -21.37
C LEU A 705 7.93 16.63 -22.35
N LEU A 706 7.05 16.79 -23.34
CA LEU A 706 6.78 15.75 -24.35
C LEU A 706 7.98 15.57 -25.29
N ASN A 707 8.83 16.59 -25.46
CA ASN A 707 10.00 16.55 -26.36
C ASN A 707 11.08 15.54 -25.91
N GLU A 708 11.09 15.18 -24.63
CA GLU A 708 11.99 14.17 -24.06
C GLU A 708 11.36 12.78 -23.93
N MET A 709 10.04 12.66 -24.10
CA MET A 709 9.29 11.40 -24.09
C MET A 709 9.30 10.72 -25.46
N THR A 710 8.92 9.44 -25.50
CA THR A 710 8.67 8.71 -26.75
C THR A 710 7.18 8.43 -26.88
N ILE A 711 6.48 9.16 -27.74
CA ILE A 711 5.03 9.02 -27.94
C ILE A 711 4.74 8.09 -29.11
N VAL A 712 3.98 7.03 -28.88
CA VAL A 712 3.54 6.06 -29.89
C VAL A 712 2.10 6.37 -30.28
N LYS A 713 1.86 6.50 -31.59
CA LYS A 713 0.55 6.78 -32.18
C LYS A 713 -0.01 5.55 -32.88
#